data_AF-A0A965PCB0-F1
#
_entry.id   AF-A0A965PCB0-F1
#
_cell.length_a   1.000
_cell.length_b   1.000
_cell.length_c   1.000
_cell.angle_alpha   90.00
_cell.angle_beta   90.00
_cell.angle_gamma   90.00
#
_symmetry.space_group_name_H-M   'P 1'
#
loop_
_entity.id
_entity.type
_entity.pdbx_description
1 polymer ?
#
loop_
_entity_poly.entity_id
_entity_poly.type
_entity_poly.pdbx_seq_one_letter_code
_entity_poly.pdbx_strand_id
1 'polypeptide(L)'
;MATEYPPLGKSYVVSYANNDRNFAIIGIRKDPRVDNYKIPEDLSPHPDSVRYPNHVFTGANPTNSDERVLWIYEILPAPWVPFTRYDDDLGPVQGRRRAVKNEGQKASLTASTKRTYEGRDGSAIVLNEIEETWSIKTDSDGNSLFPVRIRDFYDASRGPVQETRQLFVPTGEEVGSLENINGVITEISYEPYNEYLSFKVVRTYSVSGPQLIGMATDGDGQLVTVTTQRKASDDYTPPEPTAIKTVEVSREDAESLIERVIDTPQLFDGKTLSASKPDVIPERFRASIPNETIVEIKEGSSVATPELSDGEFEKTVQRQSVHTVRETTVARDPVFSTDELSGVEYEESYDIDIPFVERVASSIDGIASADISPLGDGKYLVREYNKDDIEANLDSFYENYPTRINLNLPKILKSISVKWDERESVGEQVQEVEYEGSFNSISYNDQGSCSADISAQPQFDLEFEEVNGTNIFAYTHLFFVKSPVTIDKIKDKCFSGTETVLNWPVFKTKSYNLTSKGASVESKLSGSVGLDIVLSQTALGTIKSTSSQYNTARSINNIVINIPSCVHGLIRLDPNAPAPTTNGKPPNKRTVEASPTVTLDLSPFPPPIQGYAKKDDFPPASSVDDGTYAFAIDTRTYWVAYSGSWTQTSKPEGPKLVLDDPKYTISETVSVDINLPATDPPDIPRSEIYLVDSSVEPYKYGFYLVRAVTVDASQFS
;
A
#
# COMPACT_ATOMS: atom_id res chain seq x y z
N MET A 1 -90.04 99.75 70.74
CA MET A 1 -91.36 100.28 70.34
C MET A 1 -92.39 99.29 70.83
N ALA A 2 -93.30 99.69 71.73
CA ALA A 2 -94.43 98.82 72.08
C ALA A 2 -95.21 98.58 70.79
N THR A 3 -95.21 97.35 70.28
CA THR A 3 -96.06 96.97 69.16
C THR A 3 -97.50 97.15 69.62
N GLU A 4 -98.07 98.30 69.29
CA GLU A 4 -99.47 98.59 69.55
C GLU A 4 -100.29 97.54 68.82
N TYR A 5 -100.86 96.62 69.60
CA TYR A 5 -101.62 95.53 69.03
C TYR A 5 -102.89 96.08 68.39
N PRO A 6 -103.27 95.60 67.20
CA PRO A 6 -104.46 96.09 66.54
C PRO A 6 -105.69 95.84 67.42
N PRO A 7 -106.66 96.77 67.43
CA PRO A 7 -107.84 96.69 68.29
C PRO A 7 -108.60 95.37 68.08
N LEU A 8 -109.07 94.79 69.19
CA LEU A 8 -109.86 93.55 69.20
C LEU A 8 -111.05 93.64 68.25
N GLY A 9 -111.24 92.60 67.45
CA GLY A 9 -112.35 92.48 66.50
C GLY A 9 -112.23 93.34 65.24
N LYS A 10 -111.16 94.11 65.05
CA LYS A 10 -110.90 94.86 63.81
C LYS A 10 -110.01 94.06 62.87
N SER A 11 -110.30 94.13 61.58
CA SER A 11 -109.49 93.51 60.53
C SER A 11 -108.24 94.34 60.24
N TYR A 12 -107.09 93.68 60.10
CA TYR A 12 -105.83 94.29 59.72
C TYR A 12 -105.04 93.36 58.80
N VAL A 13 -104.11 93.91 58.02
CA VAL A 13 -103.23 93.11 57.17
C VAL A 13 -102.13 92.48 58.03
N VAL A 14 -102.10 91.15 58.10
CA VAL A 14 -101.07 90.36 58.82
C VAL A 14 -99.79 90.31 58.00
N SER A 15 -99.94 90.02 56.70
CA SER A 15 -98.85 89.92 55.74
C SER A 15 -99.40 89.98 54.32
N TYR A 16 -98.55 89.82 53.31
CA TYR A 16 -98.94 89.77 51.91
C TYR A 16 -98.42 88.46 51.32
N ALA A 17 -99.27 87.70 50.63
CA ALA A 17 -98.83 86.49 49.95
C ALA A 17 -97.82 86.89 48.85
N ASN A 18 -96.64 86.27 48.86
CA ASN A 18 -95.52 86.62 47.96
C ASN A 18 -95.11 88.10 47.98
N ASN A 19 -95.32 88.83 49.09
CA ASN A 19 -95.14 90.28 49.17
C ASN A 19 -96.02 91.08 48.17
N ASP A 20 -97.05 90.49 47.57
CA ASP A 20 -97.98 91.18 46.66
C ASP A 20 -99.10 91.86 47.44
N ARG A 21 -99.17 93.20 47.32
CA ARG A 21 -100.17 94.02 48.03
C ARG A 21 -101.61 93.70 47.65
N ASN A 22 -101.84 93.11 46.48
CA ASN A 22 -103.17 92.68 46.03
C ASN A 22 -103.65 91.41 46.74
N PHE A 23 -102.73 90.65 47.34
CA PHE A 23 -103.01 89.41 48.06
C PHE A 23 -102.68 89.54 49.54
N ALA A 24 -103.26 90.57 50.17
CA ALA A 24 -103.17 90.78 51.60
C ALA A 24 -103.76 89.59 52.37
N ILE A 25 -103.05 89.10 53.38
CA ILE A 25 -103.53 88.13 54.36
C ILE A 25 -104.14 88.92 55.50
N ILE A 26 -105.43 88.74 55.75
CA ILE A 26 -106.19 89.56 56.70
C ILE A 26 -106.35 88.81 58.01
N GLY A 27 -106.03 89.49 59.10
CA GLY A 27 -106.13 89.01 60.46
C GLY A 27 -107.26 89.69 61.20
N ILE A 28 -108.04 88.92 61.96
CA ILE A 28 -108.94 89.47 62.99
C ILE A 28 -108.55 88.84 64.32
N ARG A 29 -108.12 89.68 65.26
CA ARG A 29 -107.88 89.21 66.64
C ARG A 29 -109.21 89.09 67.37
N LYS A 30 -109.47 87.92 67.93
CA LYS A 30 -110.64 87.64 68.76
C LYS A 30 -110.20 87.13 70.13
N ASP A 31 -110.97 87.50 71.14
CA ASP A 31 -110.80 86.98 72.48
C ASP A 31 -111.73 85.76 72.64
N PRO A 32 -111.18 84.54 72.78
CA PRO A 32 -111.99 83.33 72.89
C PRO A 32 -112.81 83.27 74.18
N ARG A 33 -112.57 84.16 75.15
CA ARG A 33 -113.25 84.20 76.46
C ARG A 33 -114.58 84.97 76.45
N VAL A 34 -114.92 85.65 75.35
CA VAL A 34 -116.18 86.39 75.25
C VAL A 34 -117.35 85.41 75.06
N ASP A 35 -118.43 85.60 75.81
CA ASP A 35 -119.65 84.79 75.68
C ASP A 35 -120.13 84.79 74.22
N ASN A 36 -120.35 83.58 73.69
CA ASN A 36 -120.68 83.28 72.28
C ASN A 36 -119.52 83.33 71.26
N TYR A 37 -118.26 83.22 71.68
CA TYR A 37 -117.17 82.99 70.74
C TYR A 37 -117.38 81.70 69.92
N LYS A 38 -117.45 81.84 68.60
CA LYS A 38 -117.46 80.74 67.64
C LYS A 38 -116.40 80.99 66.59
N ILE A 39 -115.57 79.99 66.31
CA ILE A 39 -114.63 80.01 65.19
C ILE A 39 -115.47 80.01 63.90
N PRO A 40 -115.16 80.86 62.90
CA PRO A 40 -115.85 80.84 61.63
C PRO A 40 -115.74 79.46 60.98
N GLU A 41 -116.75 79.08 60.21
CA GLU A 41 -116.65 77.88 59.40
C GLU A 41 -115.53 78.04 58.37
N ASP A 42 -114.83 76.94 58.11
CA ASP A 42 -113.77 76.88 57.11
C ASP A 42 -114.28 77.41 55.75
N LEU A 43 -113.49 78.29 55.14
CA LEU A 43 -113.79 78.99 53.89
C LEU A 43 -114.98 79.96 53.93
N SER A 44 -115.52 80.26 55.11
CA SER A 44 -116.55 81.32 55.23
C SER A 44 -115.99 82.69 54.80
N PRO A 45 -116.81 83.55 54.17
CA PRO A 45 -116.37 84.85 53.70
C PRO A 45 -115.97 85.76 54.87
N HIS A 46 -115.03 86.67 54.62
CA HIS A 46 -114.60 87.65 55.61
C HIS A 46 -115.81 88.49 56.13
N PRO A 47 -115.91 88.77 57.45
CA PRO A 47 -117.03 89.50 58.04
C PRO A 47 -117.29 90.90 57.44
N ASP A 48 -116.24 91.54 56.95
CA ASP A 48 -116.30 92.76 56.12
C ASP A 48 -116.05 92.38 54.65
N SER A 49 -117.03 91.74 54.04
CA SER A 49 -116.96 91.27 52.64
C SER A 49 -117.03 92.42 51.64
N VAL A 50 -117.49 93.61 52.04
CA VAL A 50 -117.47 94.80 51.18
C VAL A 50 -116.02 95.23 50.93
N ARG A 51 -115.19 95.23 51.97
CA ARG A 51 -113.77 95.59 51.86
C ARG A 51 -112.90 94.42 51.40
N TYR A 52 -113.26 93.19 51.75
CA TYR A 52 -112.47 91.98 51.48
C TYR A 52 -113.35 90.90 50.82
N PRO A 53 -113.84 91.13 49.58
CA PRO A 53 -114.86 90.29 48.95
C PRO A 53 -114.39 88.87 48.61
N ASN A 54 -113.07 88.67 48.44
CA ASN A 54 -112.49 87.41 48.01
C ASN A 54 -111.71 86.69 49.13
N HIS A 55 -111.78 87.21 50.35
CA HIS A 55 -111.08 86.66 51.50
C HIS A 55 -111.96 85.63 52.20
N VAL A 56 -111.42 84.42 52.36
CA VAL A 56 -112.09 83.30 53.02
C VAL A 56 -111.31 82.89 54.26
N PHE A 57 -112.01 82.42 55.29
CA PHE A 57 -111.39 81.95 56.53
C PHE A 57 -110.55 80.70 56.25
N THR A 58 -109.26 80.75 56.56
CA THR A 58 -108.31 79.64 56.29
C THR A 58 -107.74 78.98 57.54
N GLY A 59 -107.95 79.61 58.71
CA GLY A 59 -107.56 79.04 59.99
C GLY A 59 -107.55 80.03 61.13
N ALA A 60 -107.40 79.49 62.34
CA ALA A 60 -107.30 80.23 63.57
C ALA A 60 -106.02 79.82 64.31
N ASN A 61 -105.12 80.79 64.50
CA ASN A 61 -103.87 80.56 65.22
C ASN A 61 -103.93 81.15 66.62
N PRO A 62 -103.67 80.37 67.69
CA PRO A 62 -103.51 80.95 69.02
C PRO A 62 -102.28 81.89 69.02
N THR A 63 -102.42 83.04 69.67
CA THR A 63 -101.31 83.97 69.88
C THR A 63 -100.70 83.71 71.25
N ASN A 64 -99.41 83.36 71.27
CA ASN A 64 -98.71 82.90 72.48
C ASN A 64 -98.62 83.95 73.60
N SER A 65 -98.91 85.23 73.33
CA SER A 65 -98.70 86.33 74.27
C SER A 65 -99.92 86.68 75.13
N ASP A 66 -101.15 86.49 74.65
CA ASP A 66 -102.34 87.07 75.30
C ASP A 66 -103.56 86.12 75.33
N GLU A 67 -103.37 84.81 75.10
CA GLU A 67 -104.45 83.79 75.02
C GLU A 67 -105.56 84.11 73.99
N ARG A 68 -105.29 85.05 73.07
CA ARG A 68 -106.21 85.46 72.01
C ARG A 68 -105.97 84.62 70.76
N VAL A 69 -106.98 84.53 69.91
CA VAL A 69 -106.92 83.79 68.65
C VAL A 69 -106.88 84.77 67.49
N LEU A 70 -105.97 84.55 66.55
CA LEU A 70 -105.90 85.27 65.28
C LEU A 70 -106.66 84.47 64.22
N TRP A 71 -107.79 85.00 63.79
CA TRP A 71 -108.48 84.48 62.61
C TRP A 71 -107.77 84.98 61.37
N ILE A 72 -107.41 84.06 60.48
CA ILE A 72 -106.69 84.34 59.24
C ILE A 72 -107.65 84.15 58.07
N TYR A 73 -107.69 85.16 57.21
CA TYR A 73 -108.44 85.14 55.97
C TYR A 73 -107.50 85.41 54.81
N GLU A 74 -107.61 84.60 53.77
CA GLU A 74 -106.74 84.66 52.59
C GLU A 74 -107.56 84.61 51.31
N ILE A 75 -106.95 85.05 50.20
CA ILE A 75 -107.47 84.85 48.86
C ILE A 75 -106.94 83.50 48.35
N LEU A 76 -107.84 82.61 47.96
CA LEU A 76 -107.51 81.31 47.37
C LEU A 76 -107.99 81.24 45.91
N PRO A 77 -107.18 80.75 44.96
CA PRO A 77 -105.78 80.38 45.12
C PRO A 77 -104.88 81.61 45.31
N ALA A 78 -103.82 81.47 46.11
CA ALA A 78 -102.80 82.50 46.29
C ALA A 78 -101.90 82.62 45.02
N PRO A 79 -101.15 83.72 44.85
CA PRO A 79 -100.19 83.84 43.76
C PRO A 79 -99.04 82.83 43.90
N TRP A 80 -98.42 82.47 42.77
CA TRP A 80 -97.24 81.60 42.74
C TRP A 80 -96.02 82.28 43.36
N VAL A 81 -95.34 81.57 44.25
CA VAL A 81 -94.04 81.93 44.84
C VAL A 81 -92.97 81.05 44.19
N PRO A 82 -92.05 81.60 43.39
CA PRO A 82 -90.98 80.82 42.77
C PRO A 82 -89.93 80.37 43.80
N PHE A 83 -89.27 79.25 43.55
CA PHE A 83 -88.09 78.77 44.26
C PHE A 83 -87.18 77.97 43.32
N THR A 84 -85.93 77.73 43.72
CA THR A 84 -85.01 76.85 42.99
C THR A 84 -84.35 75.87 43.97
N ARG A 85 -84.08 74.65 43.51
CA ARG A 85 -83.24 73.66 44.22
C ARG A 85 -82.36 72.92 43.23
N TYR A 86 -81.30 72.28 43.71
CA TYR A 86 -80.46 71.39 42.90
C TYR A 86 -80.74 69.94 43.26
N ASP A 87 -80.70 69.07 42.26
CA ASP A 87 -80.91 67.63 42.38
C ASP A 87 -79.74 66.91 41.70
N ASP A 88 -79.13 65.92 42.36
CA ASP A 88 -77.89 65.29 41.86
C ASP A 88 -78.10 64.47 40.58
N ASP A 89 -79.35 64.09 40.28
CA ASP A 89 -79.71 63.34 39.09
C ASP A 89 -80.43 64.22 38.05
N LEU A 90 -81.22 65.21 38.49
CA LEU A 90 -82.01 66.09 37.60
C LEU A 90 -81.38 67.47 37.35
N GLY A 91 -80.28 67.81 38.02
CA GLY A 91 -79.63 69.12 37.93
C GLY A 91 -80.44 70.26 38.58
N PRO A 92 -80.39 71.48 38.05
CA PRO A 92 -81.14 72.61 38.59
C PRO A 92 -82.65 72.46 38.34
N VAL A 93 -83.42 72.37 39.43
CA VAL A 93 -84.89 72.29 39.44
C VAL A 93 -85.47 73.68 39.72
N GLN A 94 -86.34 74.16 38.81
CA GLN A 94 -87.11 75.39 38.98
C GLN A 94 -88.49 75.06 39.52
N GLY A 95 -88.83 75.60 40.69
CA GLY A 95 -90.08 75.35 41.37
C GLY A 95 -90.95 76.60 41.53
N ARG A 96 -92.25 76.40 41.73
CA ARG A 96 -93.17 77.43 42.23
C ARG A 96 -94.18 76.79 43.17
N ARG A 97 -94.62 77.53 44.20
CA ARG A 97 -95.64 77.07 45.16
C ARG A 97 -96.75 78.09 45.40
N ARG A 98 -97.98 77.67 45.65
CA ARG A 98 -99.10 78.55 46.06
C ARG A 98 -100.06 77.84 47.02
N ALA A 99 -100.75 78.60 47.85
CA ALA A 99 -101.83 78.09 48.68
C ALA A 99 -103.10 77.88 47.83
N VAL A 100 -103.70 76.70 47.91
CA VAL A 100 -104.94 76.33 47.24
C VAL A 100 -105.91 75.69 48.22
N LYS A 101 -107.21 75.75 47.93
CA LYS A 101 -108.22 75.00 48.67
C LYS A 101 -107.99 73.50 48.47
N ASN A 102 -108.08 72.72 49.53
CA ASN A 102 -108.05 71.26 49.47
C ASN A 102 -109.37 70.73 48.89
N GLU A 103 -109.32 70.18 47.68
CA GLU A 103 -110.47 69.57 46.98
C GLU A 103 -110.19 68.10 46.61
N GLY A 104 -109.16 67.49 47.22
CA GLY A 104 -108.74 66.12 46.90
C GLY A 104 -107.82 66.03 45.68
N GLN A 105 -107.01 67.07 45.43
CA GLN A 105 -106.06 67.08 44.33
C GLN A 105 -105.04 65.93 44.43
N LYS A 106 -104.67 65.35 43.28
CA LYS A 106 -103.68 64.26 43.18
C LYS A 106 -102.36 64.79 42.62
N ALA A 107 -101.24 64.31 43.16
CA ALA A 107 -99.93 64.58 42.58
C ALA A 107 -99.85 64.05 41.13
N SER A 108 -99.07 64.73 40.29
CA SER A 108 -98.81 64.30 38.92
C SER A 108 -97.33 64.43 38.60
N LEU A 109 -96.83 63.50 37.79
CA LEU A 109 -95.46 63.46 37.32
C LEU A 109 -95.48 63.32 35.80
N THR A 110 -94.63 64.08 35.13
CA THR A 110 -94.37 63.99 33.68
C THR A 110 -92.85 63.98 33.48
N ALA A 111 -92.39 63.79 32.25
CA ALA A 111 -90.97 63.79 31.93
C ALA A 111 -90.23 65.06 32.41
N SER A 112 -90.87 66.24 32.41
CA SER A 112 -90.22 67.52 32.73
C SER A 112 -90.84 68.28 33.91
N THR A 113 -91.89 67.75 34.53
CA THR A 113 -92.67 68.49 35.53
C THR A 113 -93.25 67.55 36.57
N LYS A 114 -93.10 67.92 37.85
CA LYS A 114 -93.72 67.28 39.01
C LYS A 114 -94.63 68.27 39.71
N ARG A 115 -95.88 67.90 39.95
CA ARG A 115 -96.81 68.65 40.77
C ARG A 115 -97.19 67.86 42.00
N THR A 116 -96.90 68.41 43.17
CA THR A 116 -97.24 67.82 44.48
C THR A 116 -98.15 68.75 45.27
N TYR A 117 -98.85 68.18 46.24
CA TYR A 117 -99.71 68.91 47.16
C TYR A 117 -99.33 68.53 48.58
N GLU A 118 -98.92 69.52 49.37
CA GLU A 118 -98.50 69.34 50.76
C GLU A 118 -99.51 70.01 51.69
N GLY A 119 -99.88 69.35 52.79
CA GLY A 119 -100.73 69.96 53.81
C GLY A 119 -100.07 71.21 54.39
N ARG A 120 -100.82 72.31 54.53
CA ARG A 120 -100.29 73.50 55.19
C ARG A 120 -100.37 73.34 56.71
N ASP A 121 -99.29 73.64 57.41
CA ASP A 121 -99.26 73.58 58.88
C ASP A 121 -100.43 74.36 59.49
N GLY A 122 -101.22 73.67 60.32
CA GLY A 122 -102.38 74.23 61.00
C GLY A 122 -103.67 74.32 60.19
N SER A 123 -103.73 73.78 58.96
CA SER A 123 -104.94 73.81 58.12
C SER A 123 -105.19 72.48 57.40
N ALA A 124 -106.38 71.89 57.60
CA ALA A 124 -106.81 70.70 56.84
C ALA A 124 -107.42 71.05 55.47
N ILE A 125 -107.80 72.32 55.28
CA ILE A 125 -108.54 72.83 54.12
C ILE A 125 -107.67 73.60 53.11
N VAL A 126 -106.41 73.87 53.43
CA VAL A 126 -105.47 74.56 52.54
C VAL A 126 -104.25 73.68 52.28
N LEU A 127 -103.92 73.49 51.01
CA LEU A 127 -102.70 72.79 50.56
C LEU A 127 -101.72 73.78 49.94
N ASN A 128 -100.43 73.49 50.05
CA ASN A 128 -99.41 74.06 49.19
C ASN A 128 -99.35 73.25 47.90
N GLU A 129 -99.87 73.78 46.80
CA GLU A 129 -99.61 73.24 45.46
C GLU A 129 -98.18 73.63 45.08
N ILE A 130 -97.33 72.63 44.84
CA ILE A 130 -95.93 72.79 44.44
C ILE A 130 -95.78 72.24 43.03
N GLU A 131 -95.20 73.03 42.14
CA GLU A 131 -94.88 72.63 40.78
C GLU A 131 -93.38 72.80 40.56
N GLU A 132 -92.69 71.68 40.32
CA GLU A 132 -91.27 71.60 40.02
C GLU A 132 -91.08 71.26 38.54
N THR A 133 -90.15 71.95 37.89
CA THR A 133 -89.77 71.75 36.49
C THR A 133 -88.26 71.55 36.40
N TRP A 134 -87.83 70.60 35.59
CA TRP A 134 -86.41 70.40 35.27
C TRP A 134 -86.24 70.34 33.75
N SER A 135 -85.13 70.87 33.24
CA SER A 135 -84.91 70.99 31.80
C SER A 135 -84.25 69.73 31.26
N ILE A 136 -85.03 68.80 30.69
CA ILE A 136 -84.49 67.75 29.82
C ILE A 136 -84.20 68.37 28.45
N LYS A 137 -83.18 69.23 28.37
CA LYS A 137 -82.67 69.63 27.06
C LYS A 137 -81.77 68.50 26.58
N THR A 138 -82.16 67.87 25.49
CA THR A 138 -81.27 67.03 24.71
C THR A 138 -80.45 67.92 23.77
N ASP A 139 -79.21 67.54 23.47
CA ASP A 139 -78.46 68.11 22.35
C ASP A 139 -79.06 67.66 21.00
N SER A 140 -78.40 68.04 19.89
CA SER A 140 -78.82 67.65 18.53
C SER A 140 -78.82 66.13 18.31
N ASP A 141 -78.15 65.38 19.16
CA ASP A 141 -77.94 63.95 19.04
C ASP A 141 -78.86 63.17 20.00
N GLY A 142 -79.80 63.86 20.65
CA GLY A 142 -80.74 63.26 21.60
C GLY A 142 -80.11 62.97 22.96
N ASN A 143 -78.85 63.36 23.20
CA ASN A 143 -78.19 63.12 24.47
C ASN A 143 -78.60 64.18 25.48
N SER A 144 -78.94 63.70 26.67
CA SER A 144 -79.34 64.53 27.79
C SER A 144 -78.17 65.40 28.27
N LEU A 145 -78.35 66.73 28.36
CA LEU A 145 -77.33 67.68 28.85
C LEU A 145 -77.06 67.60 30.37
N PHE A 146 -77.56 66.56 31.04
CA PHE A 146 -77.33 66.31 32.46
C PHE A 146 -75.95 65.68 32.73
N PRO A 147 -75.47 65.69 33.99
CA PRO A 147 -74.14 65.18 34.32
C PRO A 147 -73.97 63.72 33.94
N VAL A 148 -72.97 63.42 33.12
CA VAL A 148 -72.52 62.06 32.84
C VAL A 148 -71.69 61.59 34.04
N ARG A 149 -72.12 60.52 34.70
CA ARG A 149 -71.31 59.89 35.76
C ARG A 149 -70.41 58.83 35.13
N ILE A 150 -69.10 58.99 35.30
CA ILE A 150 -68.10 58.01 34.89
C ILE A 150 -67.59 57.31 36.15
N ARG A 151 -67.55 55.98 36.12
CA ARG A 151 -67.03 55.15 37.20
C ARG A 151 -66.13 54.06 36.61
N ASP A 152 -64.88 54.03 37.05
CA ASP A 152 -63.96 52.94 36.74
C ASP A 152 -63.97 51.93 37.89
N PHE A 153 -64.06 50.63 37.58
CA PHE A 153 -63.95 49.55 38.56
C PHE A 153 -63.31 48.30 37.95
N TYR A 154 -62.86 47.38 38.81
CA TYR A 154 -62.27 46.11 38.37
C TYR A 154 -63.28 44.99 38.52
N ASP A 155 -63.49 44.22 37.45
CA ASP A 155 -64.30 43.01 37.41
C ASP A 155 -63.38 41.79 37.24
N ALA A 156 -63.52 40.78 38.09
CA ALA A 156 -62.63 39.61 38.07
C ALA A 156 -62.66 38.80 36.77
N SER A 157 -63.77 38.87 36.02
CA SER A 157 -63.95 38.17 34.75
C SER A 157 -63.64 39.03 33.52
N ARG A 158 -63.73 40.37 33.64
CA ARG A 158 -63.59 41.31 32.52
C ARG A 158 -62.36 42.23 32.61
N GLY A 159 -61.64 42.22 33.73
CA GLY A 159 -60.52 43.12 34.00
C GLY A 159 -60.99 44.55 34.35
N PRO A 160 -60.22 45.60 34.01
CA PRO A 160 -60.64 46.98 34.23
C PRO A 160 -61.83 47.35 33.33
N VAL A 161 -62.92 47.79 33.97
CA VAL A 161 -64.17 48.22 33.31
C VAL A 161 -64.36 49.70 33.55
N GLN A 162 -64.60 50.45 32.46
CA GLN A 162 -65.05 51.83 32.53
C GLN A 162 -66.56 51.87 32.28
N GLU A 163 -67.33 52.41 33.22
CA GLU A 163 -68.78 52.55 33.15
C GLU A 163 -69.19 54.02 33.04
N THR A 164 -70.05 54.32 32.07
CA THR A 164 -70.64 55.64 31.84
C THR A 164 -72.15 55.55 32.01
N ARG A 165 -72.73 56.35 32.93
CA ARG A 165 -74.17 56.35 33.25
C ARG A 165 -74.79 57.72 32.96
N GLN A 166 -75.87 57.73 32.18
CA GLN A 166 -76.58 58.95 31.76
C GLN A 166 -78.10 58.79 31.87
N LEU A 167 -78.79 59.78 32.45
CA LEU A 167 -80.26 59.79 32.55
C LEU A 167 -80.91 60.31 31.26
N PHE A 168 -81.89 59.59 30.72
CA PHE A 168 -82.61 59.97 29.49
C PHE A 168 -84.09 59.55 29.55
N VAL A 169 -84.88 60.03 28.60
CA VAL A 169 -86.30 59.65 28.42
C VAL A 169 -86.35 58.49 27.42
N PRO A 170 -86.77 57.28 27.82
CA PRO A 170 -86.89 56.15 26.90
C PRO A 170 -87.99 56.41 25.87
N THR A 171 -87.70 56.10 24.61
CA THR A 171 -88.64 56.14 23.48
C THR A 171 -89.37 54.81 23.28
N GLY A 172 -88.84 53.73 23.86
CA GLY A 172 -89.36 52.37 23.74
C GLY A 172 -88.67 51.55 22.65
N GLU A 173 -87.77 52.15 21.88
CA GLU A 173 -86.99 51.49 20.82
C GLU A 173 -85.58 51.08 21.28
N GLU A 174 -85.19 51.42 22.50
CA GLU A 174 -83.84 51.18 23.02
C GLU A 174 -83.59 49.68 23.28
N VAL A 175 -82.66 49.08 22.51
CA VAL A 175 -82.20 47.70 22.71
C VAL A 175 -80.76 47.73 23.21
N GLY A 176 -80.46 46.94 24.24
CA GLY A 176 -79.08 46.77 24.70
C GLY A 176 -78.20 46.14 23.62
N SER A 177 -76.92 46.50 23.57
CA SER A 177 -75.98 46.00 22.56
C SER A 177 -74.68 45.54 23.19
N LEU A 178 -73.98 44.61 22.52
CA LEU A 178 -72.65 44.16 22.89
C LEU A 178 -71.80 44.08 21.61
N GLU A 179 -70.78 44.92 21.52
CA GLU A 179 -69.93 45.05 20.33
C GLU A 179 -68.47 44.82 20.70
N ASN A 180 -67.76 43.96 19.95
CA ASN A 180 -66.33 43.69 20.14
C ASN A 180 -65.54 44.22 18.94
N ILE A 181 -64.76 45.27 19.14
CA ILE A 181 -63.89 45.85 18.11
C ILE A 181 -62.45 45.77 18.61
N ASN A 182 -61.60 45.03 17.89
CA ASN A 182 -60.16 44.91 18.18
C ASN A 182 -59.86 44.47 19.63
N GLY A 183 -60.68 43.59 20.19
CA GLY A 183 -60.49 43.07 21.55
C GLY A 183 -60.97 43.99 22.66
N VAL A 184 -61.69 45.07 22.34
CA VAL A 184 -62.41 45.91 23.31
C VAL A 184 -63.91 45.67 23.12
N ILE A 185 -64.56 45.19 24.18
CA ILE A 185 -66.01 45.03 24.25
C ILE A 185 -66.66 46.31 24.77
N THR A 186 -67.69 46.79 24.08
CA THR A 186 -68.62 47.84 24.51
C THR A 186 -70.00 47.24 24.76
N GLU A 187 -70.47 47.28 26.01
CA GLU A 187 -71.79 46.81 26.45
C GLU A 187 -72.69 48.02 26.76
N ILE A 188 -73.84 48.13 26.08
CA ILE A 188 -74.87 49.15 26.34
C ILE A 188 -76.09 48.48 26.98
N SER A 189 -76.53 49.01 28.12
CA SER A 189 -77.73 48.55 28.83
C SER A 189 -78.57 49.72 29.34
N TYR A 190 -79.84 49.45 29.64
CA TYR A 190 -80.83 50.46 30.04
C TYR A 190 -81.49 50.05 31.37
N GLU A 191 -81.40 50.90 32.39
CA GLU A 191 -81.93 50.65 33.72
C GLU A 191 -83.05 51.66 34.05
N PRO A 192 -84.27 51.25 34.46
CA PRO A 192 -85.33 52.18 34.79
C PRO A 192 -84.99 53.04 36.03
N TYR A 193 -85.19 54.36 35.96
CA TYR A 193 -85.10 55.28 37.11
C TYR A 193 -86.47 55.51 37.73
N ASN A 194 -87.45 55.86 36.89
CA ASN A 194 -88.87 55.95 37.26
C ASN A 194 -89.73 55.63 36.01
N GLU A 195 -91.05 55.83 36.10
CA GLU A 195 -91.98 55.53 35.01
C GLU A 195 -91.75 56.32 33.70
N TYR A 196 -90.97 57.41 33.71
CA TYR A 196 -90.68 58.24 32.54
C TYR A 196 -89.19 58.39 32.21
N LEU A 197 -88.29 57.88 33.06
CA LEU A 197 -86.84 58.10 32.92
C LEU A 197 -86.09 56.78 33.11
N SER A 198 -85.03 56.60 32.33
CA SER A 198 -84.11 55.46 32.42
C SER A 198 -82.66 55.95 32.39
N PHE A 199 -81.75 55.16 32.95
CA PHE A 199 -80.32 55.32 32.78
C PHE A 199 -79.84 54.51 31.59
N LYS A 200 -79.11 55.14 30.68
CA LYS A 200 -78.24 54.46 29.70
C LYS A 200 -76.90 54.19 30.37
N VAL A 201 -76.50 52.93 30.42
CA VAL A 201 -75.24 52.46 31.00
C VAL A 201 -74.37 51.90 29.87
N VAL A 202 -73.20 52.50 29.65
CA VAL A 202 -72.20 52.04 28.67
C VAL A 202 -70.97 51.53 29.43
N ARG A 203 -70.58 50.27 29.21
CA ARG A 203 -69.39 49.65 29.80
C ARG A 203 -68.39 49.27 28.73
N THR A 204 -67.11 49.61 28.93
CA THR A 204 -66.02 49.23 28.01
C THR A 204 -64.93 48.43 28.74
N TYR A 205 -64.52 47.28 28.19
CA TYR A 205 -63.49 46.39 28.77
C TYR A 205 -62.72 45.58 27.69
N SER A 206 -61.49 45.12 27.97
CA SER A 206 -60.63 44.40 27.01
C SER A 206 -60.62 42.87 27.24
N VAL A 207 -60.57 42.08 26.16
CA VAL A 207 -60.67 40.59 26.16
C VAL A 207 -59.35 39.91 25.82
N SER A 208 -58.23 40.63 25.76
CA SER A 208 -56.94 39.96 25.63
C SER A 208 -56.63 39.16 26.90
N GLY A 209 -56.85 37.85 26.85
CA GLY A 209 -56.47 36.95 27.93
C GLY A 209 -54.98 37.08 28.26
N PRO A 210 -54.56 36.82 29.52
CA PRO A 210 -53.17 36.95 29.93
C PRO A 210 -52.28 36.05 29.05
N GLN A 211 -51.17 36.60 28.54
CA GLN A 211 -50.12 35.79 27.93
C GLN A 211 -49.44 34.97 29.03
N LEU A 212 -49.43 33.66 28.88
CA LEU A 212 -48.65 32.77 29.73
C LEU A 212 -47.29 32.58 29.07
N ILE A 213 -46.27 33.21 29.64
CA ILE A 213 -44.87 33.07 29.20
C ILE A 213 -44.20 32.07 30.15
N GLY A 214 -43.71 30.96 29.60
CA GLY A 214 -42.96 29.95 30.31
C GLY A 214 -41.61 29.69 29.65
N MET A 215 -40.69 29.06 30.38
CA MET A 215 -39.48 28.48 29.82
C MET A 215 -39.64 26.96 29.77
N ALA A 216 -39.22 26.35 28.67
CA ALA A 216 -39.17 24.91 28.51
C ALA A 216 -37.84 24.51 27.86
N THR A 217 -37.53 23.23 27.85
CA THR A 217 -36.42 22.68 27.07
C THR A 217 -36.98 22.06 25.80
N ASP A 218 -36.40 22.35 24.63
CA ASP A 218 -36.77 21.69 23.38
C ASP A 218 -36.11 20.30 23.23
N GLY A 219 -36.34 19.64 22.09
CA GLY A 219 -35.77 18.33 21.78
C GLY A 219 -34.24 18.31 21.68
N ASP A 220 -33.61 19.47 21.48
CA ASP A 220 -32.16 19.65 21.36
C ASP A 220 -31.51 20.13 22.68
N GLY A 221 -32.28 20.14 23.78
CA GLY A 221 -31.79 20.57 25.08
C GLY A 221 -31.65 22.09 25.23
N GLN A 222 -32.13 22.90 24.28
CA GLN A 222 -32.08 24.36 24.39
C GLN A 222 -33.19 24.88 25.30
N LEU A 223 -32.87 25.91 26.08
CA LEU A 223 -33.87 26.67 26.83
C LEU A 223 -34.64 27.55 25.84
N VAL A 224 -35.91 27.22 25.62
CA VAL A 224 -36.81 27.94 24.71
C VAL A 224 -37.85 28.74 25.50
N THR A 225 -38.28 29.86 24.91
CA THR A 225 -39.39 30.65 25.47
C THR A 225 -40.68 30.15 24.85
N VAL A 226 -41.61 29.70 25.69
CA VAL A 226 -42.94 29.23 25.27
C VAL A 226 -43.95 30.30 25.63
N THR A 227 -44.55 30.93 24.63
CA THR A 227 -45.65 31.89 24.82
C THR A 227 -46.96 31.23 24.42
N THR A 228 -47.86 31.08 25.38
CA THR A 228 -49.21 30.58 25.15
C THR A 228 -50.21 31.72 25.30
N GLN A 229 -51.04 31.95 24.26
CA GLN A 229 -52.06 33.00 24.28
C GLN A 229 -53.37 32.50 23.65
N ARG A 230 -54.50 32.86 24.28
CA ARG A 230 -55.82 32.65 23.69
C ARG A 230 -56.11 33.76 22.66
N LYS A 231 -56.54 33.38 21.46
CA LYS A 231 -56.89 34.26 20.34
C LYS A 231 -58.34 33.98 19.91
N ALA A 232 -59.01 34.99 19.34
CA ALA A 232 -60.30 34.79 18.69
C ALA A 232 -60.12 33.91 17.44
N SER A 233 -61.10 33.05 17.14
CA SER A 233 -61.00 32.11 16.01
C SER A 233 -61.19 32.77 14.63
N ASP A 234 -61.95 33.86 14.57
CA ASP A 234 -62.35 34.49 13.33
C ASP A 234 -61.18 35.29 12.72
N ASP A 235 -60.88 35.01 11.45
CA ASP A 235 -59.82 35.63 10.63
C ASP A 235 -58.38 35.56 11.19
N TYR A 236 -58.11 34.70 12.18
CA TYR A 236 -56.76 34.52 12.72
C TYR A 236 -55.84 33.77 11.75
N THR A 237 -54.77 34.44 11.30
CA THR A 237 -53.69 33.82 10.51
C THR A 237 -52.44 33.71 11.38
N PRO A 238 -51.98 32.51 11.75
CA PRO A 238 -50.76 32.36 12.53
C PRO A 238 -49.52 32.85 11.76
N PRO A 239 -48.52 33.41 12.46
CA PRO A 239 -47.26 33.79 11.84
C PRO A 239 -46.52 32.57 11.27
N GLU A 240 -45.83 32.74 10.15
CA GLU A 240 -45.06 31.65 9.52
C GLU A 240 -43.94 31.15 10.44
N PRO A 241 -43.77 29.81 10.59
CA PRO A 241 -42.65 29.26 11.35
C PRO A 241 -41.32 29.58 10.67
N THR A 242 -40.28 29.78 11.48
CA THR A 242 -38.89 30.03 11.02
C THR A 242 -37.95 29.02 11.66
N ALA A 243 -36.67 29.00 11.25
CA ALA A 243 -35.66 28.09 11.82
C ALA A 243 -35.43 28.25 13.34
N ILE A 244 -35.91 29.35 13.93
CA ILE A 244 -35.81 29.65 15.37
C ILE A 244 -37.19 29.84 16.04
N LYS A 245 -38.28 29.59 15.31
CA LYS A 245 -39.63 29.85 15.79
C LYS A 245 -40.61 28.80 15.31
N THR A 246 -41.19 28.07 16.24
CA THR A 246 -42.24 27.09 15.97
C THR A 246 -43.56 27.62 16.48
N VAL A 247 -44.61 27.54 15.67
CA VAL A 247 -45.97 28.02 16.00
C VAL A 247 -46.93 26.85 15.92
N GLU A 248 -47.56 26.53 17.05
CA GLU A 248 -48.59 25.51 17.17
C GLU A 248 -49.92 26.20 17.46
N VAL A 249 -50.93 26.02 16.61
CA VAL A 249 -52.29 26.52 16.84
C VAL A 249 -53.22 25.35 17.05
N SER A 250 -53.95 25.36 18.16
CA SER A 250 -54.98 24.36 18.46
C SER A 250 -56.32 25.05 18.73
N ARG A 251 -57.42 24.49 18.21
CA ARG A 251 -58.78 24.96 18.52
C ARG A 251 -59.16 24.49 19.91
N GLU A 252 -59.56 25.41 20.77
CA GLU A 252 -60.11 25.10 22.11
C GLU A 252 -61.63 24.92 22.02
N ASP A 253 -62.31 25.82 21.28
CA ASP A 253 -63.75 25.76 21.00
C ASP A 253 -64.07 26.42 19.64
N ALA A 254 -65.35 26.69 19.35
CA ALA A 254 -65.80 27.27 18.09
C ALA A 254 -65.40 28.76 17.91
N GLU A 255 -65.06 29.46 18.99
CA GLU A 255 -64.83 30.91 19.00
C GLU A 255 -63.40 31.29 19.42
N SER A 256 -62.59 30.32 19.86
CA SER A 256 -61.24 30.57 20.36
C SER A 256 -60.19 29.51 19.97
N LEU A 257 -58.97 30.01 19.79
CA LEU A 257 -57.76 29.27 19.47
C LEU A 257 -56.76 29.46 20.61
N ILE A 258 -56.00 28.42 20.92
CA ILE A 258 -54.78 28.51 21.72
C ILE A 258 -53.61 28.52 20.73
N GLU A 259 -52.91 29.65 20.70
CA GLU A 259 -51.62 29.75 20.03
C GLU A 259 -50.51 29.48 21.05
N ARG A 260 -49.62 28.55 20.70
CA ARG A 260 -48.38 28.26 21.41
C ARG A 260 -47.21 28.56 20.48
N VAL A 261 -46.47 29.60 20.83
CA VAL A 261 -45.25 30.02 20.14
C VAL A 261 -44.04 29.54 20.93
N ILE A 262 -43.14 28.81 20.28
CA ILE A 262 -41.85 28.38 20.84
C ILE A 262 -40.76 29.17 20.13
N ASP A 263 -40.14 30.11 20.83
CA ASP A 263 -39.01 30.89 20.34
C ASP A 263 -37.70 30.30 20.88
N THR A 264 -36.86 29.85 19.96
CA THR A 264 -35.54 29.28 20.20
C THR A 264 -34.48 30.37 19.99
N PRO A 265 -33.63 30.70 20.99
CA PRO A 265 -32.75 31.87 20.91
C PRO A 265 -31.66 31.75 19.84
N GLN A 266 -31.27 30.53 19.47
CA GLN A 266 -30.22 30.26 18.49
C GLN A 266 -30.47 28.97 17.73
N LEU A 267 -30.18 28.96 16.43
CA LEU A 267 -30.22 27.73 15.63
C LEU A 267 -29.17 26.73 16.15
N PHE A 268 -29.58 25.51 16.45
CA PHE A 268 -28.66 24.42 16.76
C PHE A 268 -27.88 24.06 15.48
N ASP A 269 -26.55 24.22 15.52
CA ASP A 269 -25.69 24.11 14.34
C ASP A 269 -25.38 22.66 13.94
N GLY A 270 -25.69 21.68 14.80
CA GLY A 270 -25.51 20.25 14.53
C GLY A 270 -24.09 19.90 14.05
N LYS A 271 -23.08 20.70 14.43
CA LYS A 271 -21.76 20.65 13.80
C LYS A 271 -21.15 19.27 13.95
N THR A 272 -20.67 18.73 12.83
CA THR A 272 -19.99 17.44 12.76
C THR A 272 -18.58 17.67 12.20
N LEU A 273 -17.56 17.16 12.89
CA LEU A 273 -16.17 17.17 12.43
C LEU A 273 -15.65 15.74 12.42
N SER A 274 -14.96 15.36 11.35
CA SER A 274 -14.35 14.04 11.17
C SER A 274 -12.88 14.17 10.86
N ALA A 275 -12.07 13.28 11.44
CA ALA A 275 -10.69 13.05 11.06
C ALA A 275 -10.55 11.59 10.61
N SER A 276 -9.87 11.37 9.49
CA SER A 276 -9.60 10.04 8.96
C SER A 276 -8.17 9.97 8.45
N LYS A 277 -7.48 8.87 8.72
CA LYS A 277 -6.24 8.52 8.03
C LYS A 277 -6.41 7.21 7.26
N PRO A 278 -5.67 7.03 6.14
CA PRO A 278 -5.74 5.78 5.39
C PRO A 278 -5.37 4.59 6.28
N ASP A 279 -6.13 3.50 6.18
CA ASP A 279 -5.73 2.24 6.79
C ASP A 279 -4.55 1.66 6.00
N VAL A 280 -3.36 1.77 6.57
CA VAL A 280 -2.10 1.37 5.94
C VAL A 280 -1.87 -0.14 5.92
N ILE A 281 -2.69 -0.92 6.65
CA ILE A 281 -2.57 -2.38 6.66
C ILE A 281 -3.12 -2.93 5.34
N PRO A 282 -2.38 -3.77 4.60
CA PRO A 282 -2.88 -4.37 3.36
C PRO A 282 -4.16 -5.19 3.59
N GLU A 283 -5.08 -5.17 2.63
CA GLU A 283 -6.41 -5.78 2.75
C GLU A 283 -6.38 -7.27 3.15
N ARG A 284 -5.39 -8.03 2.68
CA ARG A 284 -5.20 -9.44 3.04
C ARG A 284 -4.99 -9.70 4.54
N PHE A 285 -4.40 -8.74 5.26
CA PHE A 285 -4.24 -8.80 6.72
C PHE A 285 -5.46 -8.25 7.47
N ARG A 286 -6.36 -7.53 6.78
CA ARG A 286 -7.57 -6.97 7.41
C ARG A 286 -8.62 -8.02 7.70
N ALA A 287 -8.60 -9.15 6.98
CA ALA A 287 -9.57 -10.22 7.15
C ALA A 287 -9.53 -10.86 8.55
N SER A 288 -8.36 -10.90 9.21
CA SER A 288 -8.21 -11.49 10.55
C SER A 288 -8.35 -10.48 11.69
N ILE A 289 -8.36 -9.17 11.40
CA ILE A 289 -8.42 -8.12 12.41
C ILE A 289 -9.76 -7.37 12.29
N PRO A 290 -10.75 -7.62 13.16
CA PRO A 290 -12.01 -6.90 13.13
C PRO A 290 -11.82 -5.42 13.47
N ASN A 291 -12.67 -4.58 12.90
CA ASN A 291 -12.75 -3.17 13.27
C ASN A 291 -13.68 -3.04 14.49
N GLU A 292 -13.26 -2.35 15.53
CA GLU A 292 -14.14 -1.92 16.61
C GLU A 292 -14.68 -0.52 16.31
N THR A 293 -16.01 -0.38 16.38
CA THR A 293 -16.68 0.92 16.31
C THR A 293 -17.24 1.23 17.68
N ILE A 294 -16.65 2.20 18.36
CA ILE A 294 -17.08 2.65 19.69
C ILE A 294 -17.86 3.94 19.52
N VAL A 295 -19.07 3.97 20.08
CA VAL A 295 -19.93 5.16 20.08
C VAL A 295 -20.18 5.57 21.52
N GLU A 296 -19.71 6.75 21.90
CA GLU A 296 -19.90 7.32 23.22
C GLU A 296 -20.63 8.66 23.13
N ILE A 297 -21.56 8.90 24.07
CA ILE A 297 -22.19 10.21 24.26
C ILE A 297 -21.58 10.83 25.50
N LYS A 298 -20.93 11.98 25.35
CA LYS A 298 -20.23 12.71 26.41
C LYS A 298 -20.90 14.05 26.68
N GLU A 299 -20.78 14.54 27.90
CA GLU A 299 -21.16 15.91 28.26
C GLU A 299 -20.16 16.90 27.65
N GLY A 300 -20.65 17.89 26.91
CA GLY A 300 -19.82 18.87 26.21
C GLY A 300 -20.61 19.69 25.19
N SER A 301 -20.11 20.89 24.88
CA SER A 301 -20.76 21.83 23.95
C SER A 301 -19.87 22.29 22.79
N SER A 302 -18.55 22.09 22.87
CA SER A 302 -17.60 22.44 21.82
C SER A 302 -17.16 21.22 21.01
N VAL A 303 -17.36 21.28 19.69
CA VAL A 303 -16.82 20.31 18.74
C VAL A 303 -15.45 20.80 18.28
N ALA A 304 -14.37 20.16 18.74
CA ALA A 304 -13.02 20.35 18.23
C ALA A 304 -12.73 19.34 17.11
N THR A 305 -11.74 19.63 16.26
CA THR A 305 -11.25 18.64 15.30
C THR A 305 -10.73 17.43 16.08
N PRO A 306 -11.26 16.21 15.83
CA PRO A 306 -10.80 15.04 16.57
C PRO A 306 -9.33 14.75 16.27
N GLU A 307 -8.56 14.53 17.33
CA GLU A 307 -7.22 13.93 17.23
C GLU A 307 -7.38 12.41 17.26
N LEU A 308 -6.70 11.73 16.32
CA LEU A 308 -6.66 10.28 16.21
C LEU A 308 -5.56 9.74 17.14
N SER A 309 -5.92 8.84 18.04
CA SER A 309 -4.97 8.09 18.88
C SER A 309 -4.25 6.99 18.08
N ASP A 310 -3.23 6.36 18.65
CA ASP A 310 -2.60 5.19 18.06
C ASP A 310 -3.60 4.04 17.88
N GLY A 311 -3.72 3.53 16.65
CA GLY A 311 -4.67 2.46 16.28
C GLY A 311 -6.05 2.93 15.80
N GLU A 312 -6.40 4.20 16.02
CA GLU A 312 -7.61 4.83 15.46
C GLU A 312 -7.34 5.24 14.01
N PHE A 313 -8.27 4.97 13.10
CA PHE A 313 -8.14 5.39 11.70
C PHE A 313 -9.30 6.28 11.23
N GLU A 314 -10.41 6.29 11.97
CA GLU A 314 -11.49 7.24 11.77
C GLU A 314 -12.07 7.68 13.11
N LYS A 315 -12.31 8.98 13.27
CA LYS A 315 -12.98 9.54 14.44
C LYS A 315 -13.87 10.69 14.04
N THR A 316 -15.13 10.62 14.46
CA THR A 316 -16.15 11.63 14.17
C THR A 316 -16.73 12.16 15.47
N VAL A 317 -16.79 13.48 15.58
CA VAL A 317 -17.35 14.19 16.74
C VAL A 317 -18.54 15.01 16.24
N GLN A 318 -19.72 14.67 16.72
CA GLN A 318 -20.99 15.30 16.33
C GLN A 318 -21.64 15.93 17.55
N ARG A 319 -22.01 17.21 17.47
CA ARG A 319 -22.87 17.83 18.49
C ARG A 319 -24.29 17.28 18.37
N GLN A 320 -24.82 16.65 19.42
CA GLN A 320 -26.19 16.12 19.46
C GLN A 320 -27.18 17.05 20.16
N SER A 321 -26.74 17.76 21.19
CA SER A 321 -27.55 18.76 21.89
C SER A 321 -26.67 19.93 22.31
N VAL A 322 -27.24 20.92 22.99
CA VAL A 322 -26.44 22.00 23.60
C VAL A 322 -25.38 21.46 24.56
N HIS A 323 -25.69 20.35 25.23
CA HIS A 323 -24.94 19.81 26.36
C HIS A 323 -24.27 18.47 26.08
N THR A 324 -24.52 17.85 24.92
CA THR A 324 -23.99 16.52 24.59
C THR A 324 -23.34 16.48 23.22
N VAL A 325 -22.26 15.72 23.16
CA VAL A 325 -21.51 15.41 21.96
C VAL A 325 -21.47 13.89 21.81
N ARG A 326 -21.70 13.41 20.60
CA ARG A 326 -21.51 12.01 20.21
C ARG A 326 -20.16 11.86 19.55
N GLU A 327 -19.30 11.06 20.16
CA GLU A 327 -18.03 10.63 19.58
C GLU A 327 -18.20 9.23 19.00
N THR A 328 -17.81 9.06 17.74
CA THR A 328 -17.71 7.76 17.07
C THR A 328 -16.26 7.54 16.72
N THR A 329 -15.65 6.52 17.31
CA THR A 329 -14.27 6.14 17.03
C THR A 329 -14.27 4.79 16.34
N VAL A 330 -13.57 4.69 15.22
CA VAL A 330 -13.27 3.44 14.54
C VAL A 330 -11.78 3.15 14.72
N ALA A 331 -11.50 2.07 15.42
CA ALA A 331 -10.15 1.61 15.72
C ALA A 331 -10.00 0.14 15.38
N ARG A 332 -8.76 -0.32 15.20
CA ARG A 332 -8.45 -1.74 15.22
C ARG A 332 -8.19 -2.16 16.65
N ASP A 333 -8.61 -3.37 17.01
CA ASP A 333 -8.23 -3.97 18.28
C ASP A 333 -6.69 -3.91 18.41
N PRO A 334 -6.14 -3.24 19.45
CA PRO A 334 -4.70 -3.11 19.64
C PRO A 334 -4.02 -4.44 19.97
N VAL A 335 -4.79 -5.50 20.27
CA VAL A 335 -4.27 -6.88 20.28
C VAL A 335 -4.02 -7.30 18.83
N PHE A 336 -2.98 -6.72 18.23
CA PHE A 336 -2.40 -7.21 17.00
C PHE A 336 -1.98 -8.66 17.25
N SER A 337 -2.81 -9.59 16.80
CA SER A 337 -2.35 -10.93 16.56
C SER A 337 -1.15 -10.83 15.63
N THR A 338 -0.08 -11.55 15.98
CA THR A 338 1.11 -11.73 15.13
C THR A 338 0.76 -12.67 13.98
N ASP A 339 -0.40 -12.46 13.34
CA ASP A 339 -0.91 -13.33 12.29
C ASP A 339 0.08 -13.29 11.12
N GLU A 340 0.81 -14.38 11.03
CA GLU A 340 1.71 -14.69 9.94
C GLU A 340 0.87 -15.25 8.78
N LEU A 341 0.92 -14.58 7.62
CA LEU A 341 0.37 -15.12 6.39
C LEU A 341 1.46 -15.89 5.68
N SER A 342 1.34 -17.21 5.61
CA SER A 342 2.19 -18.02 4.75
C SER A 342 1.75 -17.89 3.29
N GLY A 343 2.73 -17.78 2.40
CA GLY A 343 2.54 -17.71 0.96
C GLY A 343 3.67 -18.43 0.23
N VAL A 344 3.48 -18.62 -1.07
CA VAL A 344 4.47 -19.23 -1.96
C VAL A 344 4.61 -18.33 -3.18
N GLU A 345 5.83 -17.94 -3.51
CA GLU A 345 6.18 -17.30 -4.77
C GLU A 345 6.73 -18.36 -5.72
N TYR A 346 6.21 -18.41 -6.94
CA TYR A 346 6.58 -19.42 -7.91
C TYR A 346 7.64 -18.88 -8.88
N GLU A 347 8.81 -19.51 -8.93
CA GLU A 347 9.86 -19.19 -9.90
C GLU A 347 9.65 -20.02 -11.17
N GLU A 348 8.98 -19.41 -12.14
CA GLU A 348 8.59 -20.03 -13.41
C GLU A 348 9.78 -20.58 -14.21
N SER A 349 10.97 -19.99 -14.07
CA SER A 349 12.17 -20.41 -14.79
C SER A 349 12.61 -21.84 -14.47
N TYR A 350 12.29 -22.32 -13.25
CA TYR A 350 12.79 -23.60 -12.73
C TYR A 350 11.69 -24.47 -12.12
N ASP A 351 10.43 -24.04 -12.16
CA ASP A 351 9.29 -24.74 -11.54
C ASP A 351 9.49 -24.96 -10.02
N ILE A 352 9.93 -23.91 -9.31
CA ILE A 352 10.28 -23.99 -7.88
C ILE A 352 9.39 -23.07 -7.05
N ASP A 353 8.82 -23.63 -5.99
CA ASP A 353 8.10 -22.91 -4.95
C ASP A 353 9.06 -22.24 -3.96
N ILE A 354 8.90 -20.94 -3.74
CA ILE A 354 9.65 -20.12 -2.79
C ILE A 354 8.70 -19.72 -1.65
N PRO A 355 8.63 -20.52 -0.57
CA PRO A 355 7.77 -20.21 0.55
C PRO A 355 8.27 -18.98 1.32
N PHE A 356 7.31 -18.15 1.72
CA PHE A 356 7.54 -16.98 2.55
C PHE A 356 6.46 -16.85 3.60
N VAL A 357 6.78 -16.09 4.64
CA VAL A 357 5.86 -15.66 5.68
C VAL A 357 5.82 -14.14 5.67
N GLU A 358 4.64 -13.56 5.47
CA GLU A 358 4.42 -12.14 5.63
C GLU A 358 3.79 -11.82 6.98
N ARG A 359 4.30 -10.78 7.64
CA ARG A 359 3.72 -10.25 8.88
C ARG A 359 3.86 -8.74 8.95
N VAL A 360 3.01 -8.10 9.74
CA VAL A 360 3.15 -6.68 10.08
C VAL A 360 3.96 -6.57 11.38
N ALA A 361 5.12 -5.94 11.32
CA ALA A 361 6.02 -5.76 12.47
C ALA A 361 6.14 -4.29 12.88
N SER A 362 6.28 -4.03 14.18
CA SER A 362 6.55 -2.70 14.76
C SER A 362 8.05 -2.40 14.92
N SER A 363 8.91 -3.39 14.68
CA SER A 363 10.38 -3.24 14.65
C SER A 363 10.96 -4.16 13.59
N ILE A 364 12.10 -3.75 13.04
CA ILE A 364 12.91 -4.51 12.08
C ILE A 364 14.19 -5.10 12.70
N ASP A 365 14.41 -4.84 14.00
CA ASP A 365 15.60 -5.33 14.70
C ASP A 365 15.61 -6.85 14.74
N GLY A 366 16.71 -7.45 14.24
CA GLY A 366 16.91 -8.90 14.20
C GLY A 366 16.43 -9.60 12.93
N ILE A 367 15.80 -8.89 11.99
CA ILE A 367 15.29 -9.48 10.73
C ILE A 367 16.36 -9.33 9.63
N ALA A 368 17.26 -10.31 9.54
CA ALA A 368 18.41 -10.23 8.64
C ALA A 368 18.10 -10.60 7.18
N SER A 369 16.91 -11.12 6.86
CA SER A 369 16.62 -11.71 5.54
C SER A 369 15.14 -11.65 5.19
N ALA A 370 14.61 -10.42 5.11
CA ALA A 370 13.24 -10.17 4.69
C ALA A 370 13.17 -8.99 3.73
N ASP A 371 12.17 -9.01 2.85
CA ASP A 371 11.76 -7.80 2.13
C ASP A 371 10.92 -6.96 3.07
N ILE A 372 11.36 -5.72 3.31
CA ILE A 372 10.74 -4.80 4.26
C ILE A 372 10.12 -3.66 3.49
N SER A 373 8.79 -3.54 3.57
CA SER A 373 8.04 -2.42 2.99
C SER A 373 7.47 -1.55 4.12
N PRO A 374 7.81 -0.25 4.20
CA PRO A 374 7.24 0.62 5.23
C PRO A 374 5.74 0.83 4.97
N LEU A 375 4.91 0.66 6.01
CA LEU A 375 3.48 0.93 5.95
C LEU A 375 3.14 2.32 6.50
N GLY A 376 4.01 2.93 7.31
CA GLY A 376 3.74 4.17 8.05
C GLY A 376 3.51 3.91 9.54
N ASP A 377 3.45 4.97 10.36
CA ASP A 377 3.27 4.90 11.82
C ASP A 377 4.25 3.93 12.54
N GLY A 378 5.49 3.83 12.03
CA GLY A 378 6.50 2.92 12.57
C GLY A 378 6.26 1.42 12.30
N LYS A 379 5.30 1.08 11.44
CA LYS A 379 5.00 -0.30 11.05
C LYS A 379 5.62 -0.66 9.70
N TYR A 380 5.98 -1.93 9.56
CA TYR A 380 6.59 -2.51 8.38
C TYR A 380 5.85 -3.78 7.98
N LEU A 381 5.61 -3.96 6.70
CA LEU A 381 5.30 -5.26 6.13
C LEU A 381 6.62 -5.99 5.93
N VAL A 382 6.80 -7.08 6.67
CA VAL A 382 7.98 -7.93 6.61
C VAL A 382 7.60 -9.20 5.88
N ARG A 383 8.26 -9.46 4.76
CA ARG A 383 8.19 -10.74 4.04
C ARG A 383 9.47 -11.53 4.31
N GLU A 384 9.39 -12.49 5.20
CA GLU A 384 10.51 -13.36 5.58
C GLU A 384 10.45 -14.66 4.76
N TYR A 385 11.54 -14.98 4.08
CA TYR A 385 11.63 -16.19 3.27
C TYR A 385 12.02 -17.38 4.15
N ASN A 386 11.31 -18.51 4.04
CA ASN A 386 11.68 -19.70 4.79
C ASN A 386 12.91 -20.34 4.13
N LYS A 387 14.09 -20.01 4.65
CA LYS A 387 15.36 -20.46 4.08
C LYS A 387 15.50 -21.97 4.07
N ASP A 388 15.01 -22.67 5.09
CA ASP A 388 15.16 -24.12 5.17
C ASP A 388 14.34 -24.81 4.07
N ASP A 389 13.12 -24.34 3.83
CA ASP A 389 12.27 -24.87 2.75
C ASP A 389 12.80 -24.47 1.36
N ILE A 390 13.29 -23.24 1.20
CA ILE A 390 13.94 -22.80 -0.05
C ILE A 390 15.18 -23.66 -0.32
N GLU A 391 15.99 -23.91 0.71
CA GLU A 391 17.15 -24.79 0.61
C GLU A 391 16.74 -26.20 0.19
N ALA A 392 15.70 -26.77 0.80
CA ALA A 392 15.19 -28.08 0.43
C ALA A 392 14.68 -28.13 -1.01
N ASN A 393 13.89 -27.12 -1.43
CA ASN A 393 13.34 -27.05 -2.79
C ASN A 393 14.45 -26.88 -3.83
N LEU A 394 15.40 -25.97 -3.62
CA LEU A 394 16.54 -25.77 -4.53
C LEU A 394 17.48 -26.98 -4.56
N ASP A 395 17.71 -27.65 -3.42
CA ASP A 395 18.57 -28.85 -3.37
C ASP A 395 17.93 -30.05 -4.09
N SER A 396 16.58 -30.08 -4.16
CA SER A 396 15.81 -31.09 -4.87
C SER A 396 15.73 -30.86 -6.39
N PHE A 397 15.93 -29.62 -6.85
CA PHE A 397 15.89 -29.31 -8.27
C PHE A 397 17.09 -29.93 -9.00
N TYR A 398 16.77 -30.78 -9.98
CA TYR A 398 17.74 -31.44 -10.83
C TYR A 398 17.12 -31.74 -12.19
N GLU A 399 17.69 -31.15 -13.22
CA GLU A 399 17.38 -31.48 -14.61
C GLU A 399 18.60 -32.10 -15.29
N ASN A 400 18.35 -33.12 -16.11
CA ASN A 400 19.36 -33.65 -16.99
C ASN A 400 18.81 -33.82 -18.41
N TYR A 401 19.65 -33.56 -19.40
CA TYR A 401 19.27 -33.78 -20.78
C TYR A 401 20.48 -34.17 -21.63
N PRO A 402 20.29 -35.05 -22.63
CA PRO A 402 21.36 -35.45 -23.53
C PRO A 402 21.78 -34.24 -24.38
N THR A 403 23.09 -34.07 -24.53
CA THR A 403 23.69 -33.06 -25.39
C THR A 403 24.79 -33.70 -26.25
N ARG A 404 25.37 -32.92 -27.15
CA ARG A 404 26.54 -33.32 -27.92
C ARG A 404 27.63 -32.28 -27.79
N ILE A 405 28.86 -32.75 -27.60
CA ILE A 405 30.02 -31.87 -27.45
C ILE A 405 31.17 -32.33 -28.35
N ASN A 406 32.18 -31.47 -28.48
CA ASN A 406 33.45 -31.81 -29.10
C ASN A 406 34.54 -31.76 -28.02
N LEU A 407 35.19 -32.89 -27.79
CA LEU A 407 36.40 -32.95 -26.96
C LEU A 407 37.63 -32.90 -27.87
N ASN A 408 38.57 -32.03 -27.52
CA ASN A 408 39.86 -31.98 -28.18
C ASN A 408 40.78 -33.07 -27.58
N LEU A 409 40.73 -34.27 -28.16
CA LEU A 409 41.51 -35.41 -27.72
C LEU A 409 42.87 -35.45 -28.42
N PRO A 410 43.99 -35.66 -27.70
CA PRO A 410 45.29 -35.80 -28.33
C PRO A 410 45.40 -37.15 -29.06
N LYS A 411 46.32 -37.24 -30.02
CA LYS A 411 46.69 -38.54 -30.61
C LYS A 411 47.39 -39.40 -29.56
N ILE A 412 47.16 -40.70 -29.61
CA ILE A 412 47.86 -41.68 -28.75
C ILE A 412 48.95 -42.35 -29.59
N LEU A 413 50.22 -42.20 -29.22
CA LEU A 413 51.30 -42.94 -29.87
C LEU A 413 51.32 -44.38 -29.32
N LYS A 414 50.95 -45.36 -30.15
CA LYS A 414 50.84 -46.77 -29.77
C LYS A 414 52.17 -47.49 -29.83
N SER A 415 52.88 -47.31 -30.94
CA SER A 415 54.12 -48.01 -31.20
C SER A 415 55.07 -47.16 -32.03
N ILE A 416 56.36 -47.43 -31.84
CA ILE A 416 57.44 -46.95 -32.71
C ILE A 416 58.11 -48.23 -33.21
N SER A 417 58.17 -48.41 -34.53
CA SER A 417 58.89 -49.54 -35.12
C SER A 417 60.03 -49.04 -36.00
N VAL A 418 61.14 -49.77 -36.01
CA VAL A 418 62.31 -49.46 -36.83
C VAL A 418 62.38 -50.45 -37.98
N LYS A 419 62.31 -49.93 -39.20
CA LYS A 419 62.64 -50.65 -40.44
C LYS A 419 64.04 -50.27 -40.87
N TRP A 420 64.71 -51.13 -41.64
CA TRP A 420 66.06 -50.88 -42.13
C TRP A 420 66.05 -50.84 -43.66
N ASP A 421 66.52 -49.75 -44.24
CA ASP A 421 66.84 -49.67 -45.66
C ASP A 421 68.31 -50.04 -45.84
N GLU A 422 68.56 -51.19 -46.46
CA GLU A 422 69.89 -51.76 -46.65
C GLU A 422 70.30 -51.62 -48.11
N ARG A 423 71.50 -51.13 -48.36
CA ARG A 423 72.12 -51.18 -49.69
C ARG A 423 73.50 -51.82 -49.58
N GLU A 424 73.73 -52.79 -50.46
CA GLU A 424 75.02 -53.42 -50.66
C GLU A 424 75.42 -53.19 -52.11
N SER A 425 76.62 -52.65 -52.32
CA SER A 425 77.25 -52.63 -53.64
C SER A 425 78.68 -53.15 -53.54
N VAL A 426 79.01 -54.13 -54.38
CA VAL A 426 80.36 -54.65 -54.53
C VAL A 426 80.94 -54.03 -55.80
N GLY A 427 82.06 -53.33 -55.67
CA GLY A 427 82.78 -52.73 -56.79
C GLY A 427 83.53 -53.80 -57.61
N GLU A 428 83.56 -53.61 -58.92
CA GLU A 428 84.28 -54.47 -59.86
C GLU A 428 85.80 -54.24 -59.76
N GLN A 429 86.58 -55.31 -59.85
CA GLN A 429 88.05 -55.27 -59.73
C GLN A 429 88.67 -54.48 -60.90
N VAL A 430 89.55 -53.53 -60.58
CA VAL A 430 90.41 -52.87 -61.58
C VAL A 430 91.82 -53.38 -61.37
N GLN A 431 92.38 -54.07 -62.38
CA GLN A 431 93.74 -54.60 -62.38
C GLN A 431 94.57 -53.85 -63.42
N GLU A 432 95.75 -53.38 -63.03
CA GLU A 432 96.71 -52.72 -63.91
C GLU A 432 98.06 -53.44 -63.78
N VAL A 433 98.60 -53.96 -64.90
CA VAL A 433 99.83 -54.78 -64.92
C VAL A 433 100.90 -54.08 -65.74
N GLU A 434 102.10 -53.90 -65.18
CA GLU A 434 103.23 -53.22 -65.84
C GLU A 434 104.49 -54.12 -65.81
N TYR A 435 105.24 -54.19 -66.94
CA TYR A 435 106.40 -55.07 -67.11
C TYR A 435 107.67 -54.28 -67.52
N GLU A 436 108.76 -54.43 -66.78
CA GLU A 436 110.10 -53.96 -67.18
C GLU A 436 111.17 -55.05 -66.99
N GLY A 437 112.06 -55.24 -67.97
CA GLY A 437 113.09 -56.30 -67.93
C GLY A 437 114.45 -55.88 -68.48
N SER A 438 115.53 -56.30 -67.80
CA SER A 438 116.95 -56.13 -68.16
C SER A 438 117.66 -57.48 -68.10
N PHE A 439 118.79 -57.66 -68.82
CA PHE A 439 119.45 -58.95 -69.07
C PHE A 439 119.88 -59.77 -67.82
N ASN A 440 119.78 -59.22 -66.61
CA ASN A 440 120.11 -59.92 -65.36
C ASN A 440 119.05 -59.75 -64.24
N SER A 441 117.87 -59.18 -64.52
CA SER A 441 116.75 -59.10 -63.55
C SER A 441 115.40 -58.89 -64.25
N ILE A 442 114.38 -59.64 -63.82
CA ILE A 442 112.96 -59.39 -64.14
C ILE A 442 112.33 -58.82 -62.89
N SER A 443 111.59 -57.69 -62.98
CA SER A 443 110.68 -57.24 -61.93
C SER A 443 109.24 -57.33 -62.44
N TYR A 444 108.34 -57.82 -61.58
CA TYR A 444 106.91 -57.94 -61.83
C TYR A 444 106.19 -57.05 -60.81
N ASN A 445 105.30 -56.18 -61.26
CA ASN A 445 104.46 -55.38 -60.38
C ASN A 445 102.99 -55.52 -60.84
N ASP A 446 102.14 -55.96 -59.93
CA ASP A 446 100.71 -56.17 -60.14
C ASP A 446 99.98 -55.41 -59.04
N GLN A 447 98.95 -54.64 -59.40
CA GLN A 447 98.12 -53.93 -58.45
C GLN A 447 96.65 -54.18 -58.80
N GLY A 448 95.96 -54.93 -57.93
CA GLY A 448 94.51 -55.00 -57.92
C GLY A 448 93.94 -54.05 -56.87
N SER A 449 92.76 -53.47 -57.11
CA SER A 449 91.96 -52.84 -56.06
C SER A 449 90.51 -53.34 -56.13
N CYS A 450 89.87 -53.49 -54.97
CA CYS A 450 88.44 -53.71 -54.84
C CYS A 450 87.81 -52.54 -54.05
N SER A 451 86.48 -52.46 -54.05
CA SER A 451 85.73 -51.62 -53.10
C SER A 451 84.42 -52.31 -52.78
N ALA A 452 83.88 -52.11 -51.58
CA ALA A 452 82.54 -52.54 -51.21
C ALA A 452 81.89 -51.42 -50.41
N ASP A 453 80.62 -51.11 -50.69
CA ASP A 453 79.87 -50.12 -49.92
C ASP A 453 78.69 -50.82 -49.25
N ILE A 454 78.59 -50.67 -47.93
CA ILE A 454 77.48 -51.18 -47.13
C ILE A 454 76.77 -50.02 -46.44
N SER A 455 75.48 -49.85 -46.66
CA SER A 455 74.69 -48.86 -45.93
C SER A 455 73.50 -49.51 -45.26
N ALA A 456 73.27 -49.14 -44.01
CA ALA A 456 72.08 -49.52 -43.25
C ALA A 456 71.49 -48.25 -42.64
N GLN A 457 70.35 -47.82 -43.15
CA GLN A 457 69.67 -46.62 -42.67
C GLN A 457 68.38 -47.01 -41.92
N PRO A 458 68.24 -46.64 -40.63
CA PRO A 458 67.00 -46.89 -39.91
C PRO A 458 65.90 -45.94 -40.42
N GLN A 459 64.72 -46.48 -40.64
CA GLN A 459 63.48 -45.75 -40.91
C GLN A 459 62.53 -46.01 -39.75
N PHE A 460 61.90 -44.97 -39.21
CA PHE A 460 60.92 -45.16 -38.14
C PHE A 460 59.51 -45.05 -38.68
N ASP A 461 58.71 -46.07 -38.36
CA ASP A 461 57.27 -46.03 -38.55
C ASP A 461 56.60 -45.76 -37.22
N LEU A 462 55.86 -44.65 -37.15
CA LEU A 462 55.10 -44.23 -35.99
C LEU A 462 53.64 -44.64 -36.18
N GLU A 463 53.08 -45.36 -35.20
CA GLU A 463 51.68 -45.75 -35.20
C GLU A 463 50.89 -44.88 -34.20
N PHE A 464 49.95 -44.09 -34.72
CA PHE A 464 49.06 -43.26 -33.91
C PHE A 464 47.64 -43.81 -33.93
N GLU A 465 47.00 -43.80 -32.77
CA GLU A 465 45.55 -43.91 -32.65
C GLU A 465 44.94 -42.51 -32.52
N GLU A 466 43.93 -42.23 -33.34
CA GLU A 466 43.13 -41.02 -33.27
C GLU A 466 41.75 -41.39 -32.71
N VAL A 467 41.48 -40.96 -31.47
CA VAL A 467 40.16 -41.14 -30.86
C VAL A 467 39.27 -39.98 -31.31
N ASN A 468 38.12 -40.30 -31.91
CA ASN A 468 37.20 -39.28 -32.40
C ASN A 468 36.46 -38.61 -31.23
N GLY A 469 36.95 -37.44 -30.81
CA GLY A 469 36.27 -36.60 -29.81
C GLY A 469 35.17 -35.70 -30.39
N THR A 470 34.84 -35.80 -31.67
CA THR A 470 33.85 -34.93 -32.32
C THR A 470 32.44 -35.50 -32.18
N ASN A 471 31.49 -34.66 -31.79
CA ASN A 471 30.06 -34.96 -31.77
C ASN A 471 29.69 -36.16 -30.88
N ILE A 472 30.37 -36.30 -29.75
CA ILE A 472 30.17 -37.37 -28.77
C ILE A 472 28.94 -37.11 -27.91
N PHE A 473 28.34 -38.16 -27.35
CA PHE A 473 27.21 -38.04 -26.47
C PHE A 473 27.66 -37.58 -25.09
N ALA A 474 26.97 -36.60 -24.53
CA ALA A 474 27.20 -36.09 -23.20
C ALA A 474 25.86 -35.85 -22.51
N TYR A 475 25.88 -35.65 -21.20
CA TYR A 475 24.72 -35.18 -20.45
C TYR A 475 25.03 -33.80 -19.88
N THR A 476 24.12 -32.84 -20.10
CA THR A 476 24.13 -31.59 -19.35
C THR A 476 23.24 -31.74 -18.14
N HIS A 477 23.78 -31.42 -16.98
CA HIS A 477 23.10 -31.43 -15.69
C HIS A 477 22.91 -29.98 -15.26
N LEU A 478 21.71 -29.64 -14.82
CA LEU A 478 21.36 -28.34 -14.30
C LEU A 478 20.79 -28.51 -12.89
N PHE A 479 21.44 -27.93 -11.89
CA PHE A 479 21.04 -28.05 -10.49
C PHE A 479 21.60 -26.89 -9.65
N PHE A 480 21.13 -26.72 -8.43
CA PHE A 480 21.63 -25.71 -7.50
C PHE A 480 22.64 -26.29 -6.51
N VAL A 481 23.67 -25.50 -6.17
CA VAL A 481 24.65 -25.84 -5.13
C VAL A 481 24.80 -24.68 -4.16
N LYS A 482 24.67 -24.98 -2.86
CA LYS A 482 24.89 -24.00 -1.78
C LYS A 482 26.38 -23.66 -1.63
N SER A 483 26.67 -22.36 -1.52
CA SER A 483 28.01 -21.84 -1.26
C SER A 483 28.70 -22.52 -0.05
N PRO A 484 30.02 -22.80 -0.09
CA PRO A 484 30.91 -22.63 -1.24
C PRO A 484 30.71 -23.74 -2.27
N VAL A 485 30.78 -23.37 -3.56
CA VAL A 485 30.72 -24.33 -4.67
C VAL A 485 32.11 -24.93 -4.87
N THR A 486 32.20 -26.27 -4.82
CA THR A 486 33.44 -27.02 -5.07
C THR A 486 33.20 -28.04 -6.17
N ILE A 487 34.26 -28.43 -6.88
CA ILE A 487 34.16 -29.45 -7.94
C ILE A 487 33.62 -30.78 -7.39
N ASP A 488 33.96 -31.15 -6.16
CA ASP A 488 33.43 -32.37 -5.53
C ASP A 488 31.91 -32.31 -5.33
N LYS A 489 31.36 -31.19 -4.84
CA LYS A 489 29.90 -31.00 -4.75
C LYS A 489 29.20 -31.05 -6.11
N ILE A 490 29.84 -30.52 -7.16
CA ILE A 490 29.31 -30.59 -8.53
C ILE A 490 29.24 -32.05 -8.98
N LYS A 491 30.32 -32.82 -8.80
CA LYS A 491 30.36 -34.25 -9.16
C LYS A 491 29.34 -35.06 -8.38
N ASP A 492 29.21 -34.83 -7.08
CA ASP A 492 28.25 -35.53 -6.20
C ASP A 492 26.79 -35.28 -6.64
N LYS A 493 26.49 -34.09 -7.20
CA LYS A 493 25.16 -33.75 -7.72
C LYS A 493 24.92 -34.17 -9.17
N CYS A 494 25.96 -34.33 -10.00
CA CYS A 494 25.82 -34.73 -11.40
C CYS A 494 25.29 -36.17 -11.57
N PHE A 495 25.24 -36.98 -10.52
CA PHE A 495 24.80 -38.36 -10.63
C PHE A 495 24.08 -38.83 -9.37
N SER A 496 22.90 -39.41 -9.53
CA SER A 496 22.09 -39.96 -8.43
C SER A 496 22.25 -41.48 -8.26
N GLY A 497 23.16 -42.11 -9.01
CA GLY A 497 23.42 -43.56 -9.00
C GLY A 497 24.68 -43.98 -8.23
N THR A 498 25.13 -45.22 -8.45
CA THR A 498 26.31 -45.81 -7.79
C THR A 498 27.64 -45.50 -8.47
N GLU A 499 27.62 -44.83 -9.62
CA GLU A 499 28.81 -44.51 -10.40
C GLU A 499 29.42 -43.19 -9.93
N THR A 500 30.73 -43.17 -9.74
CA THR A 500 31.46 -41.98 -9.33
C THR A 500 31.79 -41.13 -10.56
N VAL A 501 31.37 -39.86 -10.57
CA VAL A 501 31.82 -38.91 -11.58
C VAL A 501 33.26 -38.49 -11.25
N LEU A 502 34.16 -38.61 -12.22
CA LEU A 502 35.58 -38.23 -12.10
C LEU A 502 35.88 -36.92 -12.83
N ASN A 503 37.04 -36.31 -12.59
CA ASN A 503 37.47 -35.13 -13.34
C ASN A 503 38.08 -35.56 -14.67
N TRP A 504 37.63 -34.95 -15.78
CA TRP A 504 38.26 -35.21 -17.08
C TRP A 504 39.77 -34.91 -17.01
N PRO A 505 40.64 -35.86 -17.40
CA PRO A 505 42.06 -35.68 -17.22
C PRO A 505 42.62 -34.59 -18.13
N VAL A 506 43.58 -33.83 -17.61
CA VAL A 506 44.33 -32.85 -18.39
C VAL A 506 45.50 -33.55 -19.08
N PHE A 507 45.39 -33.77 -20.38
CA PHE A 507 46.43 -34.45 -21.16
C PHE A 507 47.68 -33.59 -21.37
N LYS A 508 48.77 -33.92 -20.68
CA LYS A 508 50.09 -33.30 -20.89
C LYS A 508 50.79 -33.93 -22.09
N THR A 509 50.38 -33.53 -23.30
CA THR A 509 51.02 -34.00 -24.53
C THR A 509 52.49 -33.59 -24.60
N LYS A 510 53.33 -34.44 -25.19
CA LYS A 510 54.75 -34.17 -25.41
C LYS A 510 55.09 -34.41 -26.87
N SER A 511 55.99 -33.60 -27.40
CA SER A 511 56.64 -33.82 -28.69
C SER A 511 58.07 -34.30 -28.46
N TYR A 512 58.57 -35.13 -29.36
CA TYR A 512 59.91 -35.69 -29.26
C TYR A 512 60.62 -35.59 -30.60
N ASN A 513 61.91 -35.25 -30.55
CA ASN A 513 62.79 -35.33 -31.70
C ASN A 513 63.64 -36.59 -31.52
N LEU A 514 63.29 -37.64 -32.25
CA LEU A 514 64.09 -38.85 -32.28
C LEU A 514 65.24 -38.63 -33.26
N THR A 515 66.47 -38.72 -32.77
CA THR A 515 67.66 -38.70 -33.63
C THR A 515 68.27 -40.10 -33.64
N SER A 516 68.12 -40.84 -34.74
CA SER A 516 68.96 -42.02 -34.94
C SER A 516 70.26 -41.62 -35.60
N LYS A 517 71.37 -42.11 -35.03
CA LYS A 517 72.65 -42.12 -35.71
C LYS A 517 72.71 -43.35 -36.60
N GLY A 518 72.17 -43.23 -37.82
CA GLY A 518 72.36 -44.24 -38.86
C GLY A 518 73.75 -44.05 -39.45
N ALA A 519 74.63 -45.04 -39.33
CA ALA A 519 75.90 -44.98 -40.02
C ALA A 519 75.67 -45.43 -41.48
N SER A 520 75.80 -44.52 -42.43
CA SER A 520 76.13 -44.92 -43.80
C SER A 520 77.61 -45.25 -43.78
N VAL A 521 77.94 -46.50 -43.48
CA VAL A 521 79.34 -46.94 -43.44
C VAL A 521 79.80 -47.19 -44.86
N GLU A 522 80.21 -46.14 -45.55
CA GLU A 522 80.93 -46.29 -46.81
C GLU A 522 82.36 -46.79 -46.54
N SER A 523 82.46 -48.08 -46.25
CA SER A 523 83.73 -48.75 -45.98
C SER A 523 84.39 -49.14 -47.29
N LYS A 524 85.00 -48.17 -47.96
CA LYS A 524 85.78 -48.43 -49.16
C LYS A 524 87.08 -49.20 -48.81
N LEU A 525 87.03 -50.52 -48.94
CA LEU A 525 88.20 -51.36 -48.78
C LEU A 525 89.01 -51.40 -50.08
N SER A 526 90.02 -50.54 -50.24
CA SER A 526 90.99 -50.64 -51.32
C SER A 526 92.23 -51.41 -50.85
N GLY A 527 92.26 -52.73 -51.05
CA GLY A 527 93.50 -53.50 -50.89
C GLY A 527 94.33 -53.42 -52.16
N SER A 528 95.61 -53.05 -52.07
CA SER A 528 96.59 -53.27 -53.16
C SER A 528 97.56 -54.37 -52.75
N VAL A 529 97.79 -55.34 -53.64
CA VAL A 529 98.73 -56.44 -53.42
C VAL A 529 99.86 -56.28 -54.43
N GLY A 530 100.92 -55.55 -54.06
CA GLY A 530 102.13 -55.47 -54.87
C GLY A 530 103.02 -56.71 -54.64
N LEU A 531 103.44 -57.37 -55.71
CA LEU A 531 104.31 -58.55 -55.63
C LEU A 531 105.61 -58.33 -56.40
N ASP A 532 106.61 -57.70 -55.77
CA ASP A 532 107.93 -57.54 -56.37
C ASP A 532 108.75 -58.85 -56.30
N ILE A 533 108.86 -59.55 -57.42
CA ILE A 533 109.79 -60.68 -57.58
C ILE A 533 111.09 -60.16 -58.20
N VAL A 534 112.21 -60.24 -57.46
CA VAL A 534 113.56 -59.96 -57.99
C VAL A 534 114.33 -61.28 -58.08
N LEU A 535 114.61 -61.74 -59.30
CA LEU A 535 115.44 -62.93 -59.53
C LEU A 535 116.90 -62.50 -59.81
N SER A 536 117.84 -62.87 -58.94
CA SER A 536 119.29 -62.65 -59.14
C SER A 536 120.08 -63.97 -58.99
N GLN A 537 121.18 -64.14 -59.74
CA GLN A 537 121.93 -65.41 -59.84
C GLN A 537 122.57 -65.91 -58.54
N THR A 538 122.66 -65.11 -57.48
CA THR A 538 123.39 -65.45 -56.25
C THR A 538 122.54 -65.50 -54.97
N ALA A 539 121.25 -65.14 -55.02
CA ALA A 539 120.30 -65.36 -53.93
C ALA A 539 118.85 -65.21 -54.41
N LEU A 540 117.98 -66.15 -54.00
CA LEU A 540 116.52 -66.02 -54.04
C LEU A 540 116.09 -65.14 -52.86
N GLY A 541 115.95 -63.84 -53.09
CA GLY A 541 115.34 -62.92 -52.14
C GLY A 541 113.91 -62.62 -52.58
N THR A 542 112.91 -63.20 -51.91
CA THR A 542 111.52 -62.76 -52.05
C THR A 542 111.29 -61.59 -51.10
N ILE A 543 111.08 -60.39 -51.63
CA ILE A 543 110.64 -59.27 -50.81
C ILE A 543 109.12 -59.20 -50.95
N LYS A 544 108.40 -59.76 -49.96
CA LYS A 544 106.96 -59.55 -49.85
C LYS A 544 106.71 -58.22 -49.14
N SER A 545 106.28 -57.21 -49.87
CA SER A 545 105.73 -55.98 -49.29
C SER A 545 104.20 -56.00 -49.39
N THR A 546 103.54 -56.64 -48.44
CA THR A 546 102.10 -56.41 -48.25
C THR A 546 101.91 -55.08 -47.52
N SER A 547 101.57 -54.02 -48.25
CA SER A 547 101.01 -52.80 -47.66
C SER A 547 99.50 -52.81 -47.85
N SER A 548 98.73 -53.07 -46.79
CA SER A 548 97.29 -52.84 -46.81
C SER A 548 97.02 -51.43 -46.31
N GLN A 549 96.50 -50.56 -47.18
CA GLN A 549 95.98 -49.25 -46.77
C GLN A 549 94.46 -49.34 -46.66
N TYR A 550 93.97 -49.29 -45.42
CA TYR A 550 92.53 -49.29 -45.13
C TYR A 550 92.06 -47.84 -45.06
N ASN A 551 91.12 -47.45 -45.93
CA ASN A 551 90.50 -46.13 -45.86
C ASN A 551 89.01 -46.29 -45.57
N THR A 552 88.65 -46.38 -44.30
CA THR A 552 87.24 -46.43 -43.87
C THR A 552 86.69 -45.02 -43.76
N ALA A 553 85.80 -44.62 -44.67
CA ALA A 553 85.08 -43.36 -44.59
C ALA A 553 83.73 -43.58 -43.91
N ARG A 554 83.64 -43.29 -42.61
CA ARG A 554 82.37 -43.40 -41.88
C ARG A 554 81.56 -42.11 -42.04
N SER A 555 80.46 -42.16 -42.80
CA SER A 555 79.48 -41.08 -42.82
C SER A 555 78.35 -41.40 -41.82
N ILE A 556 78.15 -40.51 -40.84
CA ILE A 556 77.05 -40.65 -39.88
C ILE A 556 75.91 -39.76 -40.37
N ASN A 557 74.85 -40.37 -40.89
CA ASN A 557 73.63 -39.67 -41.25
C ASN A 557 72.72 -39.62 -40.02
N ASN A 558 72.52 -38.42 -39.48
CA ASN A 558 71.54 -38.21 -38.41
C ASN A 558 70.15 -38.09 -39.05
N ILE A 559 69.29 -39.09 -38.84
CA ILE A 559 67.88 -39.00 -39.21
C ILE A 559 67.14 -38.45 -38.01
N VAL A 560 66.51 -37.29 -38.17
CA VAL A 560 65.69 -36.64 -37.14
C VAL A 560 64.23 -36.80 -37.50
N ILE A 561 63.45 -37.43 -36.62
CA ILE A 561 62.00 -37.57 -36.77
C ILE A 561 61.31 -36.83 -35.64
N ASN A 562 60.35 -35.99 -36.02
CA ASN A 562 59.56 -35.21 -35.10
C ASN A 562 58.26 -35.95 -34.82
N ILE A 563 58.12 -36.48 -33.59
CA ILE A 563 56.85 -37.00 -33.10
C ILE A 563 55.97 -35.78 -32.73
N PRO A 564 54.79 -35.61 -33.34
CA PRO A 564 53.85 -34.56 -32.96
C PRO A 564 53.38 -34.73 -31.51
N SER A 565 52.74 -33.68 -30.96
CA SER A 565 52.21 -33.70 -29.59
C SER A 565 51.21 -34.84 -29.42
N CYS A 566 51.55 -35.84 -28.59
CA CYS A 566 50.75 -37.02 -28.33
C CYS A 566 50.81 -37.41 -26.85
N VAL A 567 49.90 -38.29 -26.43
CA VAL A 567 49.99 -39.04 -25.18
C VAL A 567 50.45 -40.46 -25.48
N HIS A 568 51.15 -41.08 -24.54
CA HIS A 568 51.60 -42.45 -24.66
C HIS A 568 51.95 -43.07 -23.30
N GLY A 569 51.81 -44.39 -23.23
CA GLY A 569 52.40 -45.18 -22.15
C GLY A 569 53.93 -45.18 -22.20
N LEU A 570 54.56 -45.96 -21.33
CA LEU A 570 56.01 -46.13 -21.39
C LEU A 570 56.39 -46.85 -22.70
N ILE A 571 57.11 -46.16 -23.59
CA ILE A 571 57.63 -46.76 -24.83
C ILE A 571 59.13 -46.99 -24.65
N ARG A 572 59.51 -48.26 -24.64
CA ARG A 572 60.90 -48.70 -24.62
C ARG A 572 61.18 -49.55 -25.84
N LEU A 573 62.12 -49.10 -26.67
CA LEU A 573 62.77 -49.98 -27.62
C LEU A 573 63.97 -50.57 -26.89
N ASP A 574 63.81 -51.77 -26.36
CA ASP A 574 64.93 -52.48 -25.75
C ASP A 574 65.91 -52.89 -26.86
N PRO A 575 67.16 -52.39 -26.85
CA PRO A 575 68.18 -52.81 -27.82
C PRO A 575 68.52 -54.30 -27.70
N ASN A 576 68.16 -54.94 -26.59
CA ASN A 576 68.40 -56.36 -26.30
C ASN A 576 67.14 -57.22 -26.37
N ALA A 577 66.00 -56.68 -26.85
CA ALA A 577 64.79 -57.47 -27.01
C ALA A 577 65.09 -58.73 -27.85
N PRO A 578 64.69 -59.94 -27.42
CA PRO A 578 64.93 -61.15 -28.16
C PRO A 578 64.30 -61.05 -29.55
N ALA A 579 65.07 -61.45 -30.58
CA ALA A 579 64.62 -61.41 -31.96
C ALA A 579 63.27 -62.14 -32.13
N PRO A 580 62.30 -61.59 -32.88
CA PRO A 580 61.12 -62.35 -33.26
C PRO A 580 61.56 -63.62 -33.98
N THR A 581 60.90 -64.74 -33.66
CA THR A 581 61.34 -66.13 -33.88
C THR A 581 61.45 -66.58 -35.33
N THR A 582 61.40 -65.67 -36.30
CA THR A 582 61.32 -66.03 -37.71
C THR A 582 62.49 -65.59 -38.60
N ASN A 583 63.59 -65.01 -38.08
CA ASN A 583 64.92 -64.95 -38.76
C ASN A 583 66.03 -64.26 -37.92
N GLY A 584 66.14 -64.59 -36.62
CA GLY A 584 67.42 -64.56 -35.88
C GLY A 584 68.16 -63.23 -35.62
N LYS A 585 67.62 -62.03 -35.91
CA LYS A 585 68.23 -60.74 -35.51
C LYS A 585 67.23 -59.83 -34.78
N PRO A 586 67.61 -59.16 -33.67
CA PRO A 586 66.74 -58.20 -32.98
C PRO A 586 66.35 -57.06 -33.93
N PRO A 587 65.10 -56.55 -33.90
CA PRO A 587 64.67 -55.46 -34.80
C PRO A 587 65.45 -54.15 -34.59
N ASN A 588 66.02 -53.95 -33.40
CA ASN A 588 66.71 -52.71 -32.99
C ASN A 588 68.24 -52.77 -33.17
N LYS A 589 68.77 -53.90 -33.65
CA LYS A 589 70.20 -54.12 -33.87
C LYS A 589 70.42 -54.84 -35.19
N ARG A 590 71.08 -54.18 -36.14
CA ARG A 590 71.37 -54.77 -37.45
C ARG A 590 72.87 -54.83 -37.70
N THR A 591 73.32 -56.00 -38.11
CA THR A 591 74.68 -56.25 -38.61
C THR A 591 74.58 -56.54 -40.10
N VAL A 592 75.19 -55.68 -40.91
CA VAL A 592 75.37 -55.87 -42.36
C VAL A 592 76.81 -56.35 -42.58
N GLU A 593 76.97 -57.38 -43.39
CA GLU A 593 78.25 -57.98 -43.73
C GLU A 593 78.44 -57.92 -45.24
N ALA A 594 79.58 -57.42 -45.70
CA ALA A 594 80.03 -57.57 -47.09
C ALA A 594 81.38 -58.29 -47.10
N SER A 595 81.62 -59.08 -48.16
CA SER A 595 82.85 -59.84 -48.35
C SER A 595 83.37 -59.68 -49.78
N PRO A 596 84.07 -58.57 -50.11
CA PRO A 596 84.74 -58.46 -51.40
C PRO A 596 85.83 -59.53 -51.52
N THR A 597 85.90 -60.19 -52.66
CA THR A 597 86.92 -61.20 -52.98
C THR A 597 87.82 -60.63 -54.07
N VAL A 598 89.14 -60.66 -53.88
CA VAL A 598 90.13 -60.23 -54.88
C VAL A 598 90.82 -61.47 -55.43
N THR A 599 90.56 -61.81 -56.69
CA THR A 599 91.24 -62.92 -57.35
C THR A 599 92.42 -62.38 -58.18
N LEU A 600 93.63 -62.80 -57.86
CA LEU A 600 94.83 -62.50 -58.66
C LEU A 600 95.12 -63.68 -59.60
N ASP A 601 95.02 -63.48 -60.91
CA ASP A 601 95.38 -64.51 -61.89
C ASP A 601 96.86 -64.41 -62.26
N LEU A 602 97.67 -65.34 -61.75
CA LEU A 602 99.11 -65.44 -62.03
C LEU A 602 99.43 -66.38 -63.20
N SER A 603 98.48 -66.63 -64.11
CA SER A 603 98.61 -67.60 -65.19
C SER A 603 99.70 -67.35 -66.26
N PRO A 604 100.33 -66.17 -66.47
CA PRO A 604 101.29 -65.99 -67.56
C PRO A 604 102.76 -66.23 -67.15
N PHE A 605 103.07 -67.31 -66.42
CA PHE A 605 104.47 -67.76 -66.27
C PHE A 605 104.86 -68.75 -67.38
N PRO A 606 105.87 -68.46 -68.23
CA PRO A 606 106.39 -69.45 -69.17
C PRO A 606 107.15 -70.58 -68.43
N PRO A 607 107.07 -71.85 -68.88
CA PRO A 607 107.66 -72.99 -68.18
C PRO A 607 109.20 -72.94 -68.14
N PRO A 608 109.84 -73.41 -67.05
CA PRO A 608 111.30 -73.42 -66.91
C PRO A 608 111.98 -74.44 -67.84
N ILE A 609 113.12 -74.02 -68.43
CA ILE A 609 113.97 -74.80 -69.33
C ILE A 609 114.62 -75.97 -68.56
N GLN A 610 114.30 -77.22 -68.94
CA GLN A 610 114.89 -78.44 -68.38
C GLN A 610 116.31 -78.70 -68.93
N GLY A 611 117.29 -78.84 -68.04
CA GLY A 611 118.65 -79.30 -68.34
C GLY A 611 119.18 -80.28 -67.29
N TYR A 612 119.60 -81.46 -67.75
CA TYR A 612 119.90 -82.70 -67.01
C TYR A 612 121.10 -82.66 -66.04
N ALA A 613 120.96 -83.30 -64.86
CA ALA A 613 122.04 -84.00 -64.16
C ALA A 613 121.48 -85.16 -63.31
N LYS A 614 122.30 -86.22 -63.14
CA LYS A 614 121.97 -87.64 -62.89
C LYS A 614 121.47 -87.99 -61.48
N LYS A 615 120.91 -89.21 -61.38
CA LYS A 615 119.95 -89.75 -60.40
C LYS A 615 120.55 -90.58 -59.24
N ASP A 616 121.88 -90.67 -59.06
CA ASP A 616 122.46 -91.74 -58.21
C ASP A 616 123.26 -91.30 -56.94
N ASP A 617 123.15 -90.06 -56.45
CA ASP A 617 123.98 -89.58 -55.31
C ASP A 617 123.22 -89.14 -54.04
N PHE A 618 122.06 -89.71 -53.71
CA PHE A 618 121.39 -89.40 -52.42
C PHE A 618 120.99 -90.64 -51.61
N PRO A 619 121.41 -90.74 -50.32
CA PRO A 619 121.08 -91.86 -49.43
C PRO A 619 119.59 -91.86 -49.03
N PRO A 620 119.04 -93.02 -48.64
CA PRO A 620 117.61 -93.21 -48.44
C PRO A 620 117.05 -92.41 -47.25
N ALA A 621 115.82 -91.94 -47.46
CA ALA A 621 115.02 -91.12 -46.57
C ALA A 621 114.85 -91.71 -45.16
N SER A 622 115.07 -90.85 -44.15
CA SER A 622 114.43 -90.98 -42.84
C SER A 622 113.22 -90.05 -42.80
N SER A 623 112.06 -90.65 -42.55
CA SER A 623 110.78 -90.02 -42.23
C SER A 623 110.93 -88.79 -41.33
N VAL A 624 110.32 -87.67 -41.75
CA VAL A 624 110.01 -86.55 -40.85
C VAL A 624 108.55 -86.18 -41.07
N ASP A 625 107.84 -86.14 -39.96
CA ASP A 625 106.41 -85.91 -39.79
C ASP A 625 105.90 -84.64 -40.48
N ASP A 626 104.60 -84.66 -40.83
CA ASP A 626 103.78 -83.51 -41.21
C ASP A 626 103.82 -82.41 -40.13
N GLY A 627 104.83 -81.54 -40.23
CA GLY A 627 104.95 -80.34 -39.42
C GLY A 627 104.04 -79.24 -39.95
N THR A 628 102.83 -79.13 -39.41
CA THR A 628 102.02 -77.91 -39.57
C THR A 628 102.65 -76.82 -38.71
N TYR A 629 103.26 -75.80 -39.33
CA TYR A 629 103.71 -74.61 -38.61
C TYR A 629 102.62 -73.55 -38.64
N ALA A 630 101.91 -73.38 -37.53
CA ALA A 630 101.07 -72.22 -37.29
C ALA A 630 101.91 -71.15 -36.60
N PHE A 631 102.13 -70.01 -37.27
CA PHE A 631 102.66 -68.81 -36.62
C PHE A 631 101.47 -67.91 -36.29
N ALA A 632 101.12 -67.82 -35.01
CA ALA A 632 100.18 -66.83 -34.51
C ALA A 632 100.95 -65.52 -34.26
N ILE A 633 100.58 -64.45 -34.97
CA ILE A 633 100.96 -63.09 -34.61
C ILE A 633 99.73 -62.48 -33.93
N ASP A 634 99.82 -62.24 -32.63
CA ASP A 634 98.78 -61.55 -31.86
C ASP A 634 98.78 -60.06 -32.22
N THR A 635 97.83 -59.66 -33.06
CA THR A 635 97.33 -58.29 -33.09
C THR A 635 95.85 -58.31 -32.82
N ARG A 636 95.48 -57.98 -31.57
CA ARG A 636 94.10 -57.83 -31.10
C ARG A 636 93.25 -57.10 -32.15
N THR A 637 92.26 -57.82 -32.66
CA THR A 637 91.01 -57.37 -33.34
C THR A 637 90.76 -57.95 -34.75
N TYR A 638 91.67 -58.68 -35.42
CA TYR A 638 91.32 -59.38 -36.68
C TYR A 638 92.07 -60.71 -36.85
N TRP A 639 91.35 -61.78 -37.22
CA TRP A 639 91.95 -63.07 -37.59
C TRP A 639 92.15 -63.10 -39.10
N VAL A 640 93.38 -63.21 -39.57
CA VAL A 640 93.69 -63.64 -40.94
C VAL A 640 94.40 -64.98 -40.82
N ALA A 641 93.69 -66.07 -41.12
CA ALA A 641 94.26 -67.40 -41.19
C ALA A 641 94.76 -67.64 -42.63
N TYR A 642 96.03 -67.99 -42.78
CA TYR A 642 96.54 -68.55 -44.04
C TYR A 642 96.71 -70.05 -43.86
N SER A 643 96.05 -70.85 -44.69
CA SER A 643 96.17 -72.31 -44.68
C SER A 643 96.58 -72.82 -46.06
N GLY A 644 97.88 -72.75 -46.37
CA GLY A 644 98.38 -73.39 -47.58
C GLY A 644 98.50 -74.91 -47.38
N SER A 645 97.81 -75.70 -48.21
CA SER A 645 98.08 -77.13 -48.34
C SER A 645 98.94 -77.37 -49.58
N TRP A 646 100.03 -78.11 -49.43
CA TRP A 646 100.81 -78.60 -50.56
C TRP A 646 100.26 -79.98 -50.94
N THR A 647 99.61 -80.08 -52.09
CA THR A 647 99.33 -81.38 -52.71
C THR A 647 100.35 -81.65 -53.80
N GLN A 648 101.24 -82.60 -53.53
CA GLN A 648 102.14 -83.10 -54.57
C GLN A 648 101.36 -84.08 -55.46
N THR A 649 100.67 -83.57 -56.46
CA THR A 649 100.12 -84.41 -57.55
C THR A 649 101.28 -84.91 -58.43
N SER A 650 101.26 -86.20 -58.76
CA SER A 650 102.32 -86.93 -59.49
C SER A 650 102.47 -86.59 -60.99
N LYS A 651 102.19 -85.34 -61.39
CA LYS A 651 102.47 -84.79 -62.73
C LYS A 651 103.28 -83.50 -62.62
N PRO A 652 104.20 -83.21 -63.58
CA PRO A 652 105.05 -82.04 -63.53
C PRO A 652 104.27 -80.81 -64.03
N GLU A 653 103.31 -80.36 -63.25
CA GLU A 653 102.83 -78.98 -63.31
C GLU A 653 103.59 -78.24 -62.21
N GLY A 654 104.25 -77.13 -62.58
CA GLY A 654 105.08 -76.35 -61.65
C GLY A 654 104.29 -75.90 -60.41
N PRO A 655 104.98 -75.52 -59.32
CA PRO A 655 104.33 -75.10 -58.09
C PRO A 655 103.35 -73.94 -58.39
N LYS A 656 102.06 -74.22 -58.32
CA LYS A 656 101.01 -73.20 -58.41
C LYS A 656 100.86 -72.59 -57.03
N LEU A 657 101.35 -71.37 -56.84
CA LEU A 657 101.13 -70.63 -55.60
C LEU A 657 99.68 -70.14 -55.60
N VAL A 658 98.76 -70.94 -55.04
CA VAL A 658 97.40 -70.47 -54.74
C VAL A 658 97.50 -69.75 -53.40
N LEU A 659 97.44 -68.41 -53.43
CA LEU A 659 97.19 -67.65 -52.22
C LEU A 659 95.70 -67.79 -51.91
N ASP A 660 95.35 -68.28 -50.72
CA ASP A 660 93.96 -68.26 -50.25
C ASP A 660 93.47 -66.80 -50.27
N ASP A 661 92.36 -66.55 -50.97
CA ASP A 661 91.74 -65.22 -51.08
C ASP A 661 91.55 -64.63 -49.67
N PRO A 662 92.11 -63.45 -49.36
CA PRO A 662 91.79 -62.79 -48.11
C PRO A 662 90.31 -62.38 -48.15
N LYS A 663 89.46 -63.12 -47.43
CA LYS A 663 88.08 -62.70 -47.17
C LYS A 663 88.11 -61.57 -46.15
N TYR A 664 87.75 -60.38 -46.58
CA TYR A 664 87.55 -59.26 -45.69
C TYR A 664 86.07 -59.17 -45.32
N THR A 665 85.72 -59.46 -44.06
CA THR A 665 84.36 -59.21 -43.56
C THR A 665 84.32 -57.84 -42.93
N ILE A 666 83.50 -56.94 -43.49
CA ILE A 666 83.18 -55.66 -42.85
C ILE A 666 81.85 -55.83 -42.14
N SER A 667 81.85 -55.76 -40.81
CA SER A 667 80.63 -55.84 -39.99
C SER A 667 80.45 -54.55 -39.21
N GLU A 668 79.36 -53.81 -39.46
CA GLU A 668 78.96 -52.69 -38.61
C GLU A 668 77.70 -53.06 -37.84
N THR A 669 77.64 -52.72 -36.55
CA THR A 669 76.43 -52.80 -35.75
C THR A 669 75.83 -51.41 -35.58
N VAL A 670 74.61 -51.20 -36.06
CA VAL A 670 73.82 -50.00 -35.74
C VAL A 670 72.77 -50.36 -34.70
N SER A 671 72.72 -49.59 -33.60
CA SER A 671 71.73 -49.73 -32.53
C SER A 671 70.92 -48.45 -32.35
N VAL A 672 69.63 -48.61 -32.05
CA VAL A 672 68.70 -47.50 -31.78
C VAL A 672 68.17 -47.65 -30.36
N ASP A 673 68.54 -46.71 -29.48
CA ASP A 673 68.05 -46.64 -28.11
C ASP A 673 66.96 -45.57 -28.01
N ILE A 674 65.72 -45.99 -27.76
CA ILE A 674 64.59 -45.08 -27.51
C ILE A 674 63.97 -45.42 -26.16
N ASN A 675 63.94 -44.43 -25.28
CA ASN A 675 63.24 -44.49 -24.00
C ASN A 675 62.37 -43.24 -23.87
N LEU A 676 61.07 -43.37 -24.15
CA LEU A 676 60.12 -42.29 -23.97
C LEU A 676 59.35 -42.52 -22.65
N PRO A 677 59.52 -41.66 -21.64
CA PRO A 677 58.77 -41.79 -20.39
C PRO A 677 57.29 -41.55 -20.66
N ALA A 678 56.42 -42.33 -20.01
CA ALA A 678 54.98 -42.20 -20.15
C ALA A 678 54.50 -40.75 -19.91
N THR A 679 53.47 -40.33 -20.65
CA THR A 679 52.75 -39.10 -20.36
C THR A 679 51.81 -39.28 -19.17
N ASP A 680 51.30 -38.17 -18.65
CA ASP A 680 50.38 -38.13 -17.52
C ASP A 680 49.08 -37.42 -17.95
N PRO A 681 47.96 -38.15 -18.13
CA PRO A 681 47.87 -39.62 -18.14
C PRO A 681 48.50 -40.27 -19.40
N PRO A 682 48.74 -41.60 -19.39
CA PRO A 682 49.35 -42.31 -20.51
C PRO A 682 48.38 -42.64 -21.67
N ASP A 683 47.08 -42.61 -21.42
CA ASP A 683 46.03 -42.94 -22.39
C ASP A 683 44.76 -42.12 -22.13
N ILE A 684 43.83 -42.12 -23.09
CA ILE A 684 42.49 -41.55 -22.97
C ILE A 684 41.62 -42.54 -22.17
N PRO A 685 40.86 -42.10 -21.15
CA PRO A 685 39.95 -42.97 -20.40
C PRO A 685 38.94 -43.68 -21.34
N ARG A 686 38.60 -44.93 -21.02
CA ARG A 686 37.66 -45.77 -21.80
C ARG A 686 36.51 -46.36 -20.98
N SER A 687 36.31 -45.88 -19.76
CA SER A 687 35.29 -46.33 -18.82
C SER A 687 35.01 -45.23 -17.81
N GLU A 688 33.88 -45.28 -17.11
CA GLU A 688 33.45 -44.31 -16.10
C GLU A 688 32.93 -42.98 -16.69
N ILE A 689 32.28 -42.20 -15.83
CA ILE A 689 31.71 -40.90 -16.20
C ILE A 689 32.66 -39.79 -15.75
N TYR A 690 32.93 -38.85 -16.62
CA TYR A 690 33.82 -37.73 -16.35
C TYR A 690 33.12 -36.40 -16.52
N LEU A 691 33.34 -35.48 -15.57
CA LEU A 691 33.01 -34.07 -15.68
C LEU A 691 34.02 -33.39 -16.62
N VAL A 692 33.55 -32.95 -17.79
CA VAL A 692 34.37 -32.34 -18.85
C VAL A 692 34.28 -30.83 -18.88
N ASP A 693 33.17 -30.26 -18.43
CA ASP A 693 32.95 -28.82 -18.35
C ASP A 693 31.95 -28.51 -17.22
N SER A 694 32.08 -27.34 -16.61
CA SER A 694 31.12 -26.85 -15.62
C SER A 694 31.13 -25.32 -15.58
N SER A 695 29.95 -24.71 -15.66
CA SER A 695 29.74 -23.28 -15.41
C SER A 695 28.90 -23.08 -14.16
N VAL A 696 29.23 -22.04 -13.40
CA VAL A 696 28.60 -21.72 -12.12
C VAL A 696 28.13 -20.26 -12.18
N GLU A 697 26.84 -20.04 -11.99
CA GLU A 697 26.23 -18.71 -12.03
C GLU A 697 25.65 -18.39 -10.65
N PRO A 698 25.94 -17.19 -10.08
CA PRO A 698 25.34 -16.79 -8.80
C PRO A 698 23.81 -16.79 -8.88
N TYR A 699 23.18 -17.39 -7.88
CA TYR A 699 21.73 -17.40 -7.72
C TYR A 699 21.33 -16.73 -6.39
N LYS A 700 20.02 -16.54 -6.19
CA LYS A 700 19.47 -15.99 -4.94
C LYS A 700 19.77 -16.91 -3.75
N TYR A 701 19.64 -16.36 -2.54
CA TYR A 701 19.70 -17.12 -1.28
C TYR A 701 21.03 -17.85 -0.98
N GLY A 702 22.14 -17.46 -1.62
CA GLY A 702 23.46 -18.07 -1.39
C GLY A 702 23.69 -19.38 -2.15
N PHE A 703 22.80 -19.70 -3.10
CA PHE A 703 22.98 -20.79 -4.04
C PHE A 703 23.64 -20.31 -5.33
N TYR A 704 24.14 -21.26 -6.09
CA TYR A 704 24.62 -21.06 -7.44
C TYR A 704 23.92 -22.05 -8.36
N LEU A 705 23.49 -21.58 -9.52
CA LEU A 705 23.03 -22.44 -10.59
C LEU A 705 24.26 -23.05 -11.26
N VAL A 706 24.34 -24.38 -11.27
CA VAL A 706 25.43 -25.13 -11.86
C VAL A 706 24.93 -25.80 -13.13
N ARG A 707 25.62 -25.54 -14.23
CA ARG A 707 25.50 -26.31 -15.47
C ARG A 707 26.76 -27.14 -15.63
N ALA A 708 26.64 -28.45 -15.49
CA ALA A 708 27.75 -29.39 -15.59
C ALA A 708 27.57 -30.32 -16.78
N VAL A 709 28.65 -30.63 -17.50
CA VAL A 709 28.62 -31.54 -18.64
C VAL A 709 29.44 -32.77 -18.30
N THR A 710 28.81 -33.94 -18.40
CA THR A 710 29.48 -35.22 -18.19
C THR A 710 29.54 -36.05 -19.47
N VAL A 711 30.58 -36.85 -19.58
CA VAL A 711 30.80 -37.81 -20.68
C VAL A 711 31.08 -39.17 -20.08
N ASP A 712 30.32 -40.18 -20.48
CA ASP A 712 30.70 -41.57 -20.26
C ASP A 712 31.88 -41.89 -21.18
N ALA A 713 33.03 -42.29 -20.65
CA ALA A 713 34.22 -42.59 -21.45
C ALA A 713 34.13 -43.95 -22.19
N SER A 714 33.13 -44.79 -21.91
CA SER A 714 32.92 -46.08 -22.60
C SER A 714 32.73 -45.95 -24.11
N GLN A 715 32.28 -44.79 -24.59
CA GLN A 715 32.10 -44.47 -26.02
C GLN A 715 33.43 -44.26 -26.77
N PHE A 716 34.57 -44.23 -26.07
CA PHE A 716 35.91 -44.25 -26.68
C PHE A 716 36.53 -45.65 -26.76
N SER A 717 35.81 -46.68 -26.30
CA SER A 717 36.34 -48.05 -26.23
C SER A 717 36.59 -48.71 -27.58
#